data_AF-A0A1G3BZK0-F1
#
_entry.id   AF-A0A1G3BZK0-F1
#
_cell.length_a   1.000
_cell.length_b   1.000
_cell.length_c   1.000
_cell.angle_alpha   90.00
_cell.angle_beta   90.00
_cell.angle_gamma   90.00
#
_symmetry.space_group_name_H-M   'P 1'
#
loop_
_entity.id
_entity.type
_entity.pdbx_description
1 polymer ?
#
loop_
_entity_poly.entity_id
_entity_poly.type
_entity_poly.pdbx_seq_one_letter_code
_entity_poly.pdbx_strand_id
1 'polypeptide(L)'
;TSDQHPWFQLARKAKTGSTLRDFYVWSDTSEMYKEARVIFKDFELSNWTWDPVAKAYYWHRFFSHQPDLNYNNPLVRKKIMRVINYWLDMGVDGFRLDAVPYLFEKEGTNCESLPETHEYLKVIRSYIDSKFKDKMLLAEANQWPEDAIAYFGNRDECHMAFHFPLMPRLFMAIWMEDRFPIIDILEQTPSIPDTCQWAFFLRNHDELTLEMVSDEEKDYMYKVYARDPVTRINFGIRRRLAPLLGNNMRKIEIMNILLLSLPGTPIIYYGDEIGMGDNYRLGDRNGVRTPMQWNIDRNAGFSRANPQRLYLPVIIDPEYHYEVVNVENQEKNQASLLWWMRRVIAMRKRFKSFGRGNIEFLFPDNPKVLAFIRQYKDETILIVINLSRFSQAVELDLSKFSGYLPEDIFSGNKFPRIKDAPYLLTLGRYDYFWFVLKKEEETVRFRKIRNIPEISGSWKTIFTGKTKELLEREILPSYIRTCKYFGGKCQEMREVKIIENINIKEDLCDIQLLLLTISYTIGLPDIYLLPLSFSSGDKAESIVIENSQAVVAHLKCDNTEGIIYDSIYDEEFRKHLLSMFTRKHTIRGLHGELITYAGVNFRKYKQKDLFYAKSHVIKADQNNSSIVYGKELIFKLYRRLDEGMNPELEICRFLTEKISFKHTPPFLGAIEYRRHGHESVVIGILQDFVSSEGDAWTYSLDSLGRYFDCILAKKCEIREAPEVASSRLEFIFQEIPIFQEIIGVACLEMVTLLGKRTAELHLALSSETEDSNFAPEPFSLSYQRSLYQSMQSYTKRVFALLRKNVKNIPDNQRELMHLILPLEKAIIARYGDLFKRKLSAMKIRIHGDYHLGHVLYTGNNFFIIDFEGDPARTLSERRLKRSPLRDVACMIRSFHYAAHNALLRYAPMRPEDIPVLEPWMDLWYRYVAGAFLRAYLETVAHAPFIPPDKADVDTMLKAFLLERAIYELGYELNNRPDWIIIPLRGIKHLLEIK
;
A
#
# COMPACT_ATOMS: atom_id res chain seq x y z
N THR A 1 -19.04 48.35 7.10
CA THR A 1 -19.29 48.27 5.63
C THR A 1 -18.38 49.25 4.92
N SER A 2 -18.29 49.29 3.58
CA SER A 2 -17.66 50.45 2.91
C SER A 2 -18.44 51.74 3.21
N ASP A 3 -17.74 52.87 3.27
CA ASP A 3 -18.31 54.22 3.32
C ASP A 3 -19.12 54.57 2.06
N GLN A 4 -18.86 53.91 0.93
CA GLN A 4 -19.65 54.01 -0.29
C GLN A 4 -20.98 53.25 -0.22
N HIS A 5 -21.17 52.42 0.82
CA HIS A 5 -22.41 51.65 0.96
C HIS A 5 -23.61 52.60 1.08
N PRO A 6 -24.74 52.32 0.40
CA PRO A 6 -25.92 53.19 0.44
C PRO A 6 -26.41 53.50 1.86
N TRP A 7 -26.26 52.55 2.80
CA TRP A 7 -26.60 52.79 4.20
C TRP A 7 -25.76 53.92 4.82
N PHE A 8 -24.44 53.95 4.59
CA PHE A 8 -23.57 55.01 5.16
C PHE A 8 -23.83 56.36 4.50
N GLN A 9 -24.00 56.37 3.17
CA GLN A 9 -24.31 57.58 2.41
C GLN A 9 -25.63 58.22 2.85
N LEU A 10 -26.61 57.42 3.24
CA LEU A 10 -27.86 57.89 3.84
C LEU A 10 -27.65 58.31 5.30
N ALA A 11 -26.95 57.51 6.11
CA ALA A 11 -26.71 57.79 7.53
C ALA A 11 -25.97 59.12 7.76
N ARG A 12 -24.94 59.41 6.96
CA ARG A 12 -24.17 60.66 7.08
C ARG A 12 -24.98 61.93 6.77
N LYS A 13 -26.04 61.81 5.95
CA LYS A 13 -26.96 62.92 5.60
C LYS A 13 -28.21 62.96 6.47
N ALA A 14 -28.48 61.91 7.23
CA ALA A 14 -29.66 61.81 8.07
C ALA A 14 -29.52 62.68 9.33
N LYS A 15 -30.64 63.16 9.86
CA LYS A 15 -30.67 63.96 11.11
C LYS A 15 -30.17 63.12 12.30
N THR A 16 -29.50 63.75 13.25
CA THR A 16 -29.07 63.14 14.52
C THR A 16 -30.26 62.48 15.23
N GLY A 17 -30.09 61.25 15.71
CA GLY A 17 -31.13 60.46 16.38
C GLY A 17 -32.19 59.84 15.46
N SER A 18 -32.00 59.86 14.14
CA SER A 18 -32.89 59.17 13.21
C SER A 18 -32.50 57.70 13.05
N THR A 19 -33.48 56.84 12.77
CA THR A 19 -33.24 55.39 12.59
C THR A 19 -32.24 55.05 11.48
N LEU A 20 -32.09 55.93 10.48
CA LEU A 20 -31.10 55.77 9.39
C LEU A 20 -29.70 56.23 9.83
N ARG A 21 -29.60 57.23 10.70
CA ARG A 21 -28.32 57.67 11.30
C ARG A 21 -27.73 56.55 12.16
N ASP A 22 -28.58 55.89 12.93
CA ASP A 22 -28.21 54.87 13.91
C ASP A 22 -27.83 53.51 13.30
N PHE A 23 -27.68 53.42 11.96
CA PHE A 23 -27.10 52.23 11.33
C PHE A 23 -25.60 52.10 11.59
N TYR A 24 -24.95 53.21 11.96
CA TYR A 24 -23.52 53.31 12.26
C TYR A 24 -23.33 53.94 13.64
N VAL A 25 -22.13 53.80 14.18
CA VAL A 25 -21.77 54.33 15.51
C VAL A 25 -21.18 55.73 15.35
N TRP A 26 -21.83 56.72 15.97
CA TRP A 26 -21.46 58.15 15.87
C TRP A 26 -21.12 58.73 17.24
N SER A 27 -20.23 59.71 17.28
CA SER A 27 -19.90 60.49 18.47
C SER A 27 -19.53 61.92 18.11
N ASP A 28 -19.79 62.87 19.01
CA ASP A 28 -19.34 64.26 18.85
C ASP A 28 -17.84 64.42 19.16
N THR A 29 -17.24 63.45 19.86
CA THR A 29 -15.82 63.42 20.24
C THR A 29 -15.16 62.10 19.87
N SER A 30 -13.84 62.10 19.68
CA SER A 30 -13.06 60.87 19.50
C SER A 30 -12.61 60.23 20.81
N GLU A 31 -13.24 60.60 21.94
CA GLU A 31 -12.82 60.18 23.28
C GLU A 31 -13.53 58.91 23.78
N MET A 32 -14.52 58.40 23.05
CA MET A 32 -15.20 57.17 23.45
C MET A 32 -14.36 55.93 23.12
N TYR A 33 -14.50 54.89 23.94
CA TYR A 33 -13.85 53.58 23.78
C TYR A 33 -12.31 53.63 23.78
N LYS A 34 -11.69 54.43 24.66
CA LYS A 34 -10.22 54.65 24.70
C LYS A 34 -9.39 53.38 24.89
N GLU A 35 -9.96 52.35 25.54
CA GLU A 35 -9.29 51.07 25.81
C GLU A 35 -9.22 50.15 24.58
N ALA A 36 -9.96 50.46 23.50
CA ALA A 36 -9.92 49.68 22.28
C ALA A 36 -8.66 50.00 21.44
N ARG A 37 -7.88 48.96 21.10
CA ARG A 37 -6.67 49.09 20.29
C ARG A 37 -6.96 49.46 18.83
N VAL A 38 -5.98 50.07 18.17
CA VAL A 38 -6.00 50.30 16.71
C VAL A 38 -5.34 49.11 16.01
N ILE A 39 -6.10 48.38 15.19
CA ILE A 39 -5.64 47.15 14.53
C ILE A 39 -4.63 47.48 13.40
N PHE A 40 -5.00 48.41 12.52
CA PHE A 40 -4.15 48.86 11.40
C PHE A 40 -3.32 50.09 11.77
N LYS A 41 -2.48 49.96 12.81
CA LYS A 41 -1.65 51.06 13.34
C LYS A 41 -0.73 51.74 12.31
N ASP A 42 -0.38 51.04 11.22
CA ASP A 42 0.52 51.58 10.18
C ASP A 42 -0.23 52.55 9.25
N PHE A 43 -1.57 52.54 9.27
CA PHE A 43 -2.41 53.32 8.37
C PHE A 43 -3.38 54.26 9.10
N GLU A 44 -3.88 53.85 10.26
CA GLU A 44 -4.88 54.58 11.03
C GLU A 44 -4.29 55.10 12.34
N LEU A 45 -4.57 56.36 12.65
CA LEU A 45 -4.12 57.01 13.90
C LEU A 45 -5.14 56.85 15.03
N SER A 46 -6.39 56.55 14.70
CA SER A 46 -7.50 56.43 15.63
C SER A 46 -8.58 55.50 15.06
N ASN A 47 -9.41 54.94 15.94
CA ASN A 47 -10.63 54.20 15.55
C ASN A 47 -11.83 55.15 15.29
N TRP A 48 -11.61 56.47 15.38
CA TRP A 48 -12.61 57.50 15.09
C TRP A 48 -12.14 58.41 13.96
N THR A 49 -12.98 58.58 12.94
CA THR A 49 -12.74 59.52 11.84
C THR A 49 -13.85 60.57 11.76
N TRP A 50 -13.47 61.84 11.59
CA TRP A 50 -14.41 62.94 11.41
C TRP A 50 -15.05 62.91 10.03
N ASP A 51 -16.38 62.88 9.97
CA ASP A 51 -17.13 63.01 8.71
C ASP A 51 -17.63 64.46 8.53
N PRO A 52 -17.19 65.17 7.47
CA PRO A 52 -17.51 66.59 7.29
C PRO A 52 -18.98 66.87 6.93
N VAL A 53 -19.72 65.88 6.41
CA VAL A 53 -21.15 66.02 6.05
C VAL A 53 -22.01 65.81 7.29
N ALA A 54 -21.67 64.77 8.05
CA ALA A 54 -22.35 64.38 9.27
C ALA A 54 -22.01 65.29 10.47
N LYS A 55 -20.90 66.05 10.38
CA LYS A 55 -20.34 66.88 11.45
C LYS A 55 -20.20 66.12 12.78
N ALA A 56 -19.75 64.88 12.69
CA ALA A 56 -19.55 63.98 13.82
C ALA A 56 -18.45 62.97 13.46
N TYR A 57 -17.86 62.37 14.48
CA TYR A 57 -16.97 61.21 14.33
C TYR A 57 -17.79 59.94 14.13
N TYR A 58 -17.30 59.03 13.30
CA TYR A 58 -17.83 57.66 13.20
C TYR A 58 -16.75 56.64 13.56
N TRP A 59 -17.20 55.52 14.12
CA TRP A 59 -16.33 54.42 14.55
C TRP A 59 -15.93 53.52 13.37
N HIS A 60 -14.69 53.06 13.39
CA HIS A 60 -14.19 52.01 12.52
C HIS A 60 -13.07 51.22 13.23
N ARG A 61 -13.13 49.89 13.20
CA ARG A 61 -12.04 49.03 13.73
C ARG A 61 -10.91 48.79 12.76
N PHE A 62 -11.22 48.94 11.47
CA PHE A 62 -10.29 48.75 10.36
C PHE A 62 -9.97 50.10 9.72
N PHE A 63 -9.96 50.20 8.38
CA PHE A 63 -9.74 51.48 7.71
C PHE A 63 -10.91 52.44 7.92
N SER A 64 -10.63 53.74 7.88
CA SER A 64 -11.62 54.82 7.95
C SER A 64 -12.74 54.66 6.90
N HIS A 65 -12.41 54.24 5.67
CA HIS A 65 -13.42 53.96 4.64
C HIS A 65 -14.23 52.67 4.89
N GLN A 66 -14.11 52.03 6.06
CA GLN A 66 -14.86 50.87 6.51
C GLN A 66 -15.67 51.15 7.79
N PRO A 67 -16.63 52.11 7.80
CA PRO A 67 -17.42 52.44 8.98
C PRO A 67 -18.17 51.22 9.56
N ASP A 68 -18.10 51.08 10.89
CA ASP A 68 -18.64 49.95 11.63
C ASP A 68 -20.17 50.04 11.78
N LEU A 69 -20.84 48.90 11.66
CA LEU A 69 -22.29 48.82 11.83
C LEU A 69 -22.66 48.83 13.31
N ASN A 70 -23.70 49.56 13.66
CA ASN A 70 -24.19 49.61 15.03
C ASN A 70 -25.10 48.40 15.34
N TYR A 71 -24.55 47.35 15.94
CA TYR A 71 -25.31 46.13 16.27
C TYR A 71 -26.30 46.31 17.44
N ASN A 72 -26.18 47.39 18.23
CA ASN A 72 -27.22 47.74 19.22
C ASN A 72 -28.56 48.05 18.54
N ASN A 73 -28.54 48.49 17.27
CA ASN A 73 -29.74 48.75 16.48
C ASN A 73 -30.37 47.43 15.97
N PRO A 74 -31.61 47.07 16.39
CA PRO A 74 -32.28 45.86 15.93
C PRO A 74 -32.51 45.82 14.41
N LEU A 75 -32.61 46.97 13.73
CA LEU A 75 -32.76 47.03 12.28
C LEU A 75 -31.50 46.54 11.56
N VAL A 76 -30.31 46.87 12.09
CA VAL A 76 -29.03 46.39 11.54
C VAL A 76 -28.99 44.86 11.60
N ARG A 77 -29.26 44.28 12.78
CA ARG A 77 -29.33 42.83 12.98
C ARG A 77 -30.33 42.15 12.02
N LYS A 78 -31.53 42.72 11.86
CA LYS A 78 -32.53 42.22 10.90
C LYS A 78 -32.04 42.28 9.44
N LYS A 79 -31.30 43.32 9.05
CA LYS A 79 -30.73 43.45 7.70
C LYS A 79 -29.62 42.43 7.47
N ILE A 80 -28.74 42.20 8.45
CA ILE A 80 -27.71 41.15 8.38
C ILE A 80 -28.34 39.77 8.23
N MET A 81 -29.40 39.45 9.00
CA MET A 81 -30.14 38.19 8.83
C MET A 81 -30.73 38.03 7.43
N ARG A 82 -31.17 39.12 6.79
CA ARG A 82 -31.65 39.08 5.40
C ARG A 82 -30.52 38.76 4.41
N VAL A 83 -29.31 39.27 4.64
CA VAL A 83 -28.12 38.95 3.83
C VAL A 83 -27.78 37.46 3.96
N ILE A 84 -27.78 36.92 5.18
CA ILE A 84 -27.54 35.49 5.44
C ILE A 84 -28.57 34.64 4.70
N ASN A 85 -29.86 34.94 4.84
CA ASN A 85 -30.92 34.22 4.14
C ASN A 85 -30.75 34.24 2.62
N TYR A 86 -30.44 35.41 2.06
CA TYR A 86 -30.29 35.57 0.61
C TYR A 86 -29.26 34.58 0.03
N TRP A 87 -28.11 34.43 0.68
CA TRP A 87 -27.05 33.53 0.24
C TRP A 87 -27.34 32.05 0.54
N LEU A 88 -27.95 31.73 1.68
CA LEU A 88 -28.35 30.36 1.99
C LEU A 88 -29.48 29.86 1.09
N ASP A 89 -30.44 30.73 0.74
CA ASP A 89 -31.52 30.41 -0.20
C ASP A 89 -30.96 30.16 -1.62
N MET A 90 -29.77 30.68 -1.96
CA MET A 90 -29.04 30.35 -3.20
C MET A 90 -28.30 29.01 -3.15
N GLY A 91 -28.14 28.41 -1.97
CA GLY A 91 -27.45 27.14 -1.79
C GLY A 91 -26.00 27.24 -1.29
N VAL A 92 -25.55 28.38 -0.75
CA VAL A 92 -24.24 28.47 -0.07
C VAL A 92 -24.21 27.53 1.15
N ASP A 93 -23.10 26.81 1.36
CA ASP A 93 -22.98 25.79 2.41
C ASP A 93 -22.54 26.33 3.77
N GLY A 94 -22.01 27.54 3.83
CA GLY A 94 -21.61 28.16 5.07
C GLY A 94 -20.95 29.52 4.89
N PHE A 95 -20.63 30.16 6.02
CA PHE A 95 -19.98 31.46 6.05
C PHE A 95 -18.76 31.44 6.97
N ARG A 96 -17.67 32.07 6.51
CA ARG A 96 -16.66 32.63 7.40
C ARG A 96 -17.20 33.96 7.94
N LEU A 97 -17.41 34.03 9.24
CA LEU A 97 -17.79 35.24 9.95
C LEU A 97 -16.52 36.06 10.21
N ASP A 98 -16.29 37.01 9.31
CA ASP A 98 -15.18 37.94 9.31
C ASP A 98 -15.30 38.91 10.51
N ALA A 99 -14.15 39.23 11.14
CA ALA A 99 -14.08 40.26 12.19
C ALA A 99 -15.06 40.07 13.36
N VAL A 100 -15.44 38.82 13.65
CA VAL A 100 -16.53 38.51 14.60
C VAL A 100 -16.32 39.02 16.04
N PRO A 101 -15.09 39.18 16.56
CA PRO A 101 -14.91 39.72 17.92
C PRO A 101 -15.34 41.17 18.10
N TYR A 102 -15.56 41.92 17.02
CA TYR A 102 -15.66 43.37 17.06
C TYR A 102 -17.08 43.91 16.80
N LEU A 103 -18.14 43.10 16.96
CA LEU A 103 -19.51 43.49 16.58
C LEU A 103 -20.14 44.55 17.50
N PHE A 104 -19.83 44.54 18.78
CA PHE A 104 -20.40 45.47 19.77
C PHE A 104 -19.30 46.22 20.51
N GLU A 105 -19.57 47.47 20.85
CA GLU A 105 -18.68 48.35 21.61
C GLU A 105 -19.33 48.76 22.94
N LYS A 106 -18.49 48.90 23.98
CA LYS A 106 -18.93 49.28 25.33
C LYS A 106 -17.85 50.05 26.07
N GLU A 107 -18.24 51.14 26.72
CA GLU A 107 -17.31 51.95 27.50
C GLU A 107 -16.67 51.17 28.66
N GLY A 108 -15.40 51.47 28.93
CA GLY A 108 -14.61 50.77 29.95
C GLY A 108 -14.20 49.34 29.57
N THR A 109 -14.34 48.95 28.30
CA THR A 109 -13.90 47.65 27.78
C THR A 109 -13.01 47.82 26.55
N ASN A 110 -12.24 46.79 26.20
CA ASN A 110 -11.43 46.77 24.97
C ASN A 110 -12.29 46.64 23.67
N CYS A 111 -13.62 46.52 23.80
CA CYS A 111 -14.55 46.33 22.68
C CYS A 111 -14.25 45.08 21.83
N GLU A 112 -13.74 44.01 22.44
CA GLU A 112 -13.50 42.71 21.79
C GLU A 112 -14.20 41.60 22.57
N SER A 113 -14.81 40.64 21.87
CA SER A 113 -15.43 39.44 22.45
C SER A 113 -16.45 39.73 23.56
N LEU A 114 -17.21 40.83 23.44
CA LEU A 114 -18.21 41.20 24.44
C LEU A 114 -19.34 40.15 24.52
N PRO A 115 -19.97 39.95 25.70
CA PRO A 115 -21.09 39.00 25.85
C PRO A 115 -22.22 39.24 24.84
N GLU A 116 -22.50 40.49 24.52
CA GLU A 116 -23.51 40.90 23.54
C GLU A 116 -23.21 40.36 22.12
N THR A 117 -21.93 40.25 21.76
CA THR A 117 -21.46 39.63 20.51
C THR A 117 -21.82 38.15 20.48
N HIS A 118 -21.47 37.40 21.54
CA HIS A 118 -21.74 35.96 21.64
C HIS A 118 -23.25 35.66 21.63
N GLU A 119 -24.05 36.42 22.38
CA GLU A 119 -25.51 36.26 22.38
C GLU A 119 -26.12 36.48 20.98
N TYR A 120 -25.60 37.43 20.20
CA TYR A 120 -26.05 37.63 18.83
C TYR A 120 -25.65 36.47 17.90
N LEU A 121 -24.47 35.87 18.09
CA LEU A 121 -24.05 34.67 17.34
C LEU A 121 -24.95 33.47 17.64
N LYS A 122 -25.37 33.28 18.89
CA LYS A 122 -26.34 32.24 19.25
C LYS A 122 -27.67 32.40 18.53
N VAL A 123 -28.14 33.65 18.39
CA VAL A 123 -29.36 33.95 17.62
C VAL A 123 -29.17 33.60 16.15
N ILE A 124 -28.03 33.94 15.54
CA ILE A 124 -27.71 33.60 14.15
C ILE A 124 -27.71 32.07 13.98
N ARG A 125 -27.00 31.36 14.85
CA ARG A 125 -26.87 29.89 14.79
C ARG A 125 -28.22 29.20 14.94
N SER A 126 -28.97 29.54 15.99
CA SER A 126 -30.31 28.98 16.24
C SER A 126 -31.25 29.21 15.05
N TYR A 127 -31.21 30.40 14.46
CA TYR A 127 -32.01 30.71 13.28
C TYR A 127 -31.61 29.85 12.07
N ILE A 128 -30.30 29.73 11.78
CA ILE A 128 -29.81 28.92 10.66
C ILE A 128 -30.20 27.46 10.84
N ASP A 129 -29.96 26.87 12.02
CA ASP A 129 -30.27 25.48 12.31
C ASP A 129 -31.78 25.18 12.20
N SER A 130 -32.64 26.17 12.50
CA SER A 130 -34.10 26.04 12.37
C SER A 130 -34.61 26.01 10.92
N LYS A 131 -33.88 26.67 9.99
CA LYS A 131 -34.35 26.88 8.61
C LYS A 131 -33.55 26.09 7.57
N PHE A 132 -32.25 25.91 7.77
CA PHE A 132 -31.33 25.32 6.80
C PHE A 132 -30.58 24.15 7.44
N LYS A 133 -30.62 22.98 6.78
CA LYS A 133 -29.86 21.80 7.24
C LYS A 133 -28.42 21.84 6.73
N ASP A 134 -27.52 21.26 7.52
CA ASP A 134 -26.12 21.00 7.18
C ASP A 134 -25.34 22.24 6.71
N LYS A 135 -25.56 23.38 7.39
CA LYS A 135 -24.81 24.63 7.14
C LYS A 135 -23.73 24.86 8.17
N MET A 136 -22.67 25.55 7.77
CA MET A 136 -21.48 25.75 8.59
C MET A 136 -21.22 27.23 8.86
N LEU A 137 -20.81 27.54 10.09
CA LEU A 137 -20.34 28.87 10.50
C LEU A 137 -18.91 28.74 11.01
N LEU A 138 -17.99 29.50 10.42
CA LEU A 138 -16.58 29.55 10.74
C LEU A 138 -16.23 30.92 11.33
N ALA A 139 -15.89 30.99 12.61
CA ALA A 139 -15.46 32.21 13.27
C ALA A 139 -14.01 32.56 12.91
N GLU A 140 -13.81 33.80 12.45
CA GLU A 140 -12.49 34.42 12.45
C GLU A 140 -12.27 35.21 13.75
N ALA A 141 -11.87 34.50 14.79
CA ALA A 141 -11.50 35.08 16.08
C ALA A 141 -9.98 34.93 16.29
N ASN A 142 -9.20 35.94 15.88
CA ASN A 142 -7.76 36.00 16.18
C ASN A 142 -7.55 36.44 17.63
N GLN A 143 -7.78 35.53 18.57
CA GLN A 143 -7.70 35.72 20.02
C GLN A 143 -6.86 34.61 20.65
N TRP A 144 -6.55 34.72 21.95
CA TRP A 144 -5.92 33.64 22.72
C TRP A 144 -6.80 32.37 22.73
N PRO A 145 -6.23 31.15 22.92
CA PRO A 145 -6.98 29.90 22.83
C PRO A 145 -8.24 29.87 23.71
N GLU A 146 -8.16 30.40 24.93
CA GLU A 146 -9.24 30.42 25.91
C GLU A 146 -10.43 31.28 25.43
N ASP A 147 -10.14 32.43 24.83
CA ASP A 147 -11.14 33.35 24.29
C ASP A 147 -11.70 32.87 22.95
N ALA A 148 -10.85 32.26 22.10
CA ALA A 148 -11.26 31.72 20.81
C ALA A 148 -12.29 30.58 20.97
N ILE A 149 -12.21 29.81 22.07
CA ILE A 149 -13.16 28.72 22.35
C ILE A 149 -14.55 29.24 22.69
N ALA A 150 -14.67 30.44 23.28
CA ALA A 150 -15.98 31.01 23.60
C ALA A 150 -16.89 31.10 22.36
N TYR A 151 -16.33 31.25 21.16
CA TYR A 151 -17.06 31.30 19.89
C TYR A 151 -17.69 29.97 19.46
N PHE A 152 -17.38 28.85 20.11
CA PHE A 152 -18.12 27.60 19.95
C PHE A 152 -19.41 27.56 20.80
N GLY A 153 -19.49 28.40 21.83
CA GLY A 153 -20.56 28.38 22.83
C GLY A 153 -20.70 27.00 23.49
N ASN A 154 -21.93 26.66 23.86
CA ASN A 154 -22.31 25.33 24.32
C ASN A 154 -22.92 24.52 23.17
N ARG A 155 -22.23 24.46 22.01
CA ARG A 155 -22.68 23.89 20.73
C ARG A 155 -23.67 24.77 19.95
N ASP A 156 -23.90 25.99 20.42
CA ASP A 156 -24.96 26.90 19.98
C ASP A 156 -24.46 28.20 19.34
N GLU A 157 -23.15 28.36 19.12
CA GLU A 157 -22.57 29.50 18.37
C GLU A 157 -21.98 29.04 17.04
N CYS A 158 -20.65 29.09 16.84
CA CYS A 158 -20.02 28.69 15.60
C CYS A 158 -19.71 27.19 15.57
N HIS A 159 -19.77 26.61 14.37
CA HIS A 159 -19.39 25.20 14.15
C HIS A 159 -17.88 25.05 14.12
N MET A 160 -17.20 26.05 13.57
CA MET A 160 -15.75 26.06 13.41
C MET A 160 -15.17 27.40 13.87
N ALA A 161 -13.92 27.38 14.31
CA ALA A 161 -13.13 28.58 14.55
C ALA A 161 -11.70 28.33 14.05
N PHE A 162 -11.01 29.38 13.60
CA PHE A 162 -9.60 29.28 13.24
C PHE A 162 -8.72 29.13 14.48
N HIS A 163 -7.77 28.20 14.44
CA HIS A 163 -6.75 28.08 15.50
C HIS A 163 -5.57 29.00 15.19
N PHE A 164 -5.76 30.31 15.39
CA PHE A 164 -4.72 31.33 15.19
C PHE A 164 -3.49 31.14 16.08
N PRO A 165 -3.61 30.81 17.38
CA PRO A 165 -2.45 30.74 18.27
C PRO A 165 -1.43 29.67 17.88
N LEU A 166 -1.85 28.54 17.30
CA LEU A 166 -0.95 27.47 16.89
C LEU A 166 -0.06 27.86 15.71
N MET A 167 -0.59 28.63 14.76
CA MET A 167 0.08 28.90 13.48
C MET A 167 1.48 29.52 13.67
N PRO A 168 1.70 30.58 14.47
CA PRO A 168 3.04 31.12 14.71
C PRO A 168 3.98 30.13 15.39
N ARG A 169 3.48 29.30 16.32
CA ARG A 169 4.28 28.32 17.06
C ARG A 169 4.78 27.18 16.18
N LEU A 170 4.06 26.82 15.12
CA LEU A 170 4.56 25.87 14.11
C LEU A 170 5.84 26.41 13.43
N PHE A 171 5.87 27.68 13.06
CA PHE A 171 7.06 28.32 12.47
C PHE A 171 8.20 28.40 13.49
N MET A 172 7.90 28.82 14.73
CA MET A 172 8.90 28.86 15.80
C MET A 172 9.53 27.48 16.03
N ALA A 173 8.72 26.43 16.17
CA ALA A 173 9.17 25.07 16.47
C ALA A 173 10.13 24.52 15.42
N ILE A 174 9.87 24.77 14.13
CA ILE A 174 10.79 24.36 13.05
C ILE A 174 12.11 25.11 13.11
N TRP A 175 12.10 26.41 13.44
CA TRP A 175 13.34 27.17 13.50
C TRP A 175 14.15 26.90 14.77
N MET A 176 13.47 26.73 15.91
CA MET A 176 14.07 26.32 17.19
C MET A 176 14.55 24.86 17.16
N GLU A 177 14.03 24.06 16.23
CA GLU A 177 14.17 22.60 16.20
C GLU A 177 13.68 21.98 17.51
N ASP A 178 12.58 22.50 18.05
CA ASP A 178 12.01 22.11 19.35
C ASP A 178 10.49 22.00 19.23
N ARG A 179 9.93 20.89 19.71
CA ARG A 179 8.49 20.65 19.72
C ARG A 179 7.73 21.43 20.78
N PHE A 180 8.42 21.96 21.80
CA PHE A 180 7.81 22.58 22.97
C PHE A 180 6.76 23.66 22.62
N PRO A 181 7.00 24.61 21.70
CA PRO A 181 6.00 25.62 21.36
C PRO A 181 4.69 25.05 20.80
N ILE A 182 4.74 23.88 20.13
CA ILE A 182 3.57 23.21 19.57
C ILE A 182 2.78 22.52 20.67
N ILE A 183 3.47 21.82 21.57
CA ILE A 183 2.83 21.07 22.65
C ILE A 183 2.22 22.05 23.65
N ASP A 184 2.98 23.05 24.09
CA ASP A 184 2.56 24.03 25.08
C ASP A 184 1.25 24.74 24.68
N ILE A 185 1.17 25.24 23.44
CA ILE A 185 -0.05 25.91 22.98
C ILE A 185 -1.25 24.96 22.80
N LEU A 186 -1.01 23.69 22.47
CA LEU A 186 -2.08 22.69 22.31
C LEU A 186 -2.57 22.17 23.66
N GLU A 187 -1.71 22.07 24.67
CA GLU A 187 -2.09 21.75 26.05
C GLU A 187 -2.83 22.91 26.71
N GLN A 188 -2.46 24.16 26.41
CA GLN A 188 -3.19 25.35 26.84
C GLN A 188 -4.54 25.49 26.14
N THR A 189 -4.76 24.87 24.98
CA THR A 189 -6.03 24.95 24.25
C THR A 189 -7.09 24.06 24.93
N PRO A 190 -8.16 24.63 25.51
CA PRO A 190 -9.22 23.82 26.14
C PRO A 190 -9.94 22.88 25.16
N SER A 191 -10.65 21.89 25.71
CA SER A 191 -11.48 20.98 24.91
C SER A 191 -12.67 21.70 24.28
N ILE A 192 -12.93 21.43 23.00
CA ILE A 192 -14.09 21.96 22.28
C ILE A 192 -15.31 21.00 22.35
N PRO A 193 -16.53 21.50 22.13
CA PRO A 193 -17.70 20.62 22.06
C PRO A 193 -17.65 19.60 20.90
N ASP A 194 -18.21 18.40 21.08
CA ASP A 194 -18.12 17.27 20.12
C ASP A 194 -18.59 17.56 18.68
N THR A 195 -19.49 18.54 18.52
CA THR A 195 -20.05 18.94 17.22
C THR A 195 -19.25 20.05 16.54
N CYS A 196 -18.27 20.62 17.23
CA CYS A 196 -17.45 21.73 16.78
C CYS A 196 -16.09 21.24 16.28
N GLN A 197 -15.38 22.10 15.55
CA GLN A 197 -14.11 21.72 14.94
C GLN A 197 -13.15 22.90 14.74
N TRP A 198 -11.87 22.70 15.03
CA TRP A 198 -10.83 23.68 14.68
C TRP A 198 -10.55 23.71 13.17
N ALA A 199 -10.36 24.91 12.63
CA ALA A 199 -9.81 25.15 11.30
C ALA A 199 -8.33 25.51 11.41
N PHE A 200 -7.46 24.63 10.92
CA PHE A 200 -6.00 24.84 10.90
C PHE A 200 -5.55 25.38 9.55
N PHE A 201 -4.55 26.25 9.56
CA PHE A 201 -3.96 26.83 8.36
C PHE A 201 -2.51 27.21 8.65
N LEU A 202 -1.69 27.26 7.60
CA LEU A 202 -0.30 27.72 7.72
C LEU A 202 -0.18 29.19 7.34
N ARG A 203 -0.88 29.59 6.27
CA ARG A 203 -0.95 30.95 5.74
C ARG A 203 -2.35 31.20 5.18
N ASN A 204 -2.65 32.47 4.94
CA ASN A 204 -3.91 32.94 4.38
C ASN A 204 -3.65 34.16 3.48
N HIS A 205 -4.71 34.88 3.14
CA HIS A 205 -4.65 36.10 2.31
C HIS A 205 -4.17 37.33 3.08
N ASP A 206 -3.95 37.23 4.39
CA ASP A 206 -3.42 38.30 5.24
C ASP A 206 -1.95 38.03 5.57
N GLU A 207 -1.36 38.89 6.37
CA GLU A 207 -0.06 38.68 6.97
C GLU A 207 -0.06 37.48 7.94
N LEU A 208 1.13 36.97 8.23
CA LEU A 208 1.33 36.11 9.38
C LEU A 208 1.16 36.99 10.62
N THR A 209 -0.03 37.00 11.19
CA THR A 209 -0.35 37.79 12.38
C THR A 209 0.46 37.31 13.58
N LEU A 210 1.08 38.25 14.30
CA LEU A 210 1.78 38.05 15.55
C LEU A 210 1.10 38.89 16.65
N GLU A 211 -0.21 39.08 16.56
CA GLU A 211 -0.97 39.79 17.60
C GLU A 211 -1.11 38.97 18.88
N MET A 212 -1.42 37.67 18.73
CA MET A 212 -1.68 36.74 19.84
C MET A 212 -0.45 35.88 20.16
N VAL A 213 0.70 36.55 20.29
CA VAL A 213 1.97 36.00 20.76
C VAL A 213 2.58 36.96 21.79
N SER A 214 3.46 36.47 22.66
CA SER A 214 4.20 37.33 23.59
C SER A 214 5.12 38.28 22.83
N ASP A 215 5.53 39.39 23.47
CA ASP A 215 6.43 40.34 22.82
C ASP A 215 7.82 39.74 22.54
N GLU A 216 8.28 38.79 23.35
CA GLU A 216 9.52 38.05 23.13
C GLU A 216 9.41 37.12 21.90
N GLU A 217 8.31 36.38 21.79
CA GLU A 217 8.02 35.52 20.63
C GLU A 217 7.88 36.35 19.34
N LYS A 218 7.26 37.52 19.43
CA LYS A 218 7.10 38.47 18.31
C LYS A 218 8.46 38.97 17.80
N ASP A 219 9.33 39.43 18.71
CA ASP A 219 10.67 39.87 18.35
C ASP A 219 11.51 38.74 17.75
N TYR A 220 11.39 37.52 18.30
CA TYR A 220 12.00 36.32 17.73
C TYR A 220 11.54 36.07 16.29
N MET A 221 10.21 36.06 16.06
CA MET A 221 9.63 35.86 14.73
C MET A 221 10.09 36.90 13.73
N TYR A 222 10.22 38.17 14.13
CA TYR A 222 10.76 39.22 13.27
C TYR A 222 12.23 39.01 12.92
N LYS A 223 13.08 38.62 13.87
CA LYS A 223 14.51 38.36 13.60
C LYS A 223 14.72 37.19 12.64
N VAL A 224 13.88 36.16 12.75
CA VAL A 224 14.00 34.95 11.94
C VAL A 224 13.40 35.14 10.55
N TYR A 225 12.13 35.57 10.47
CA TYR A 225 11.33 35.51 9.25
C TYR A 225 11.15 36.86 8.53
N ALA A 226 11.42 37.98 9.20
CA ALA A 226 11.25 39.33 8.67
C ALA A 226 12.54 40.18 8.82
N ARG A 227 13.63 39.68 8.22
CA ARG A 227 14.94 40.35 8.18
C ARG A 227 14.89 41.70 7.45
N ASP A 228 14.12 41.78 6.37
CA ASP A 228 13.82 43.04 5.69
C ASP A 228 12.64 43.73 6.41
N PRO A 229 12.81 44.95 6.96
CA PRO A 229 11.75 45.69 7.62
C PRO A 229 10.50 45.90 6.75
N VAL A 230 10.64 45.98 5.42
CA VAL A 230 9.50 46.16 4.50
C VAL A 230 8.58 44.94 4.49
N THR A 231 9.04 43.77 4.94
CA THR A 231 8.19 42.57 5.05
C THR A 231 7.28 42.60 6.28
N ARG A 232 7.46 43.57 7.18
CA ARG A 232 6.60 43.77 8.35
C ARG A 232 5.43 44.68 7.99
N ILE A 233 4.26 44.38 8.53
CA ILE A 233 3.06 45.20 8.41
C ILE A 233 2.21 44.99 9.66
N ASN A 234 1.64 46.05 10.21
CA ASN A 234 0.89 46.04 11.46
C ASN A 234 1.68 45.33 12.57
N PHE A 235 1.16 44.20 13.06
CA PHE A 235 1.80 43.31 14.02
C PHE A 235 2.16 41.96 13.39
N GLY A 236 2.52 41.90 12.10
CA GLY A 236 2.76 40.63 11.41
C GLY A 236 3.76 40.69 10.26
N ILE A 237 3.82 39.59 9.51
CA ILE A 237 4.78 39.37 8.41
C ILE A 237 4.03 39.05 7.11
N ARG A 238 4.11 39.94 6.12
CA ARG A 238 3.38 39.82 4.83
C ARG A 238 4.12 38.98 3.79
N ARG A 239 4.37 37.72 4.12
CA ARG A 239 5.05 36.75 3.23
C ARG A 239 4.24 35.47 3.04
N ARG A 240 4.48 34.76 1.93
CA ARG A 240 3.90 33.44 1.63
C ARG A 240 4.66 32.31 2.31
N LEU A 241 4.09 31.09 2.28
CA LEU A 241 4.65 29.92 2.95
C LEU A 241 6.04 29.54 2.43
N ALA A 242 6.20 29.34 1.11
CA ALA A 242 7.48 28.94 0.53
C ALA A 242 8.60 29.98 0.78
N PRO A 243 8.36 31.29 0.60
CA PRO A 243 9.34 32.32 0.96
C PRO A 243 9.69 32.39 2.45
N LEU A 244 8.74 32.17 3.36
CA LEU A 244 9.00 32.09 4.81
C LEU A 244 9.92 30.93 5.15
N LEU A 245 9.79 29.80 4.45
CA LEU A 245 10.60 28.60 4.67
C LEU A 245 11.90 28.57 3.85
N GLY A 246 12.21 29.66 3.14
CA GLY A 246 13.41 29.79 2.30
C GLY A 246 13.42 28.80 1.14
N ASN A 247 12.24 28.56 0.54
CA ASN A 247 12.00 27.61 -0.56
C ASN A 247 12.51 26.18 -0.28
N ASN A 248 12.63 25.81 0.99
CA ASN A 248 13.11 24.48 1.37
C ASN A 248 11.95 23.48 1.30
N MET A 249 11.95 22.65 0.26
CA MET A 249 10.91 21.66 0.00
C MET A 249 10.60 20.78 1.22
N ARG A 250 11.62 20.31 1.95
CA ARG A 250 11.41 19.46 3.14
C ARG A 250 10.74 20.19 4.30
N LYS A 251 11.02 21.49 4.49
CA LYS A 251 10.30 22.30 5.48
C LYS A 251 8.85 22.52 5.08
N ILE A 252 8.60 22.77 3.79
CA ILE A 252 7.24 22.92 3.24
C ILE A 252 6.46 21.61 3.45
N GLU A 253 7.08 20.46 3.16
CA GLU A 253 6.50 19.15 3.39
C GLU A 253 6.15 18.94 4.87
N ILE A 254 7.09 19.15 5.81
CA ILE A 254 6.81 18.98 7.25
C ILE A 254 5.69 19.90 7.72
N MET A 255 5.69 21.17 7.32
CA MET A 255 4.63 22.11 7.72
C MET A 255 3.26 21.62 7.26
N ASN A 256 3.18 21.08 6.05
CA ASN A 256 1.95 20.50 5.54
C ASN A 256 1.62 19.15 6.21
N ILE A 257 2.60 18.33 6.57
CA ILE A 257 2.37 17.11 7.37
C ILE A 257 1.79 17.47 8.72
N LEU A 258 2.31 18.49 9.41
CA LEU A 258 1.75 19.02 10.66
C LEU A 258 0.30 19.49 10.44
N LEU A 259 0.07 20.36 9.45
CA LEU A 259 -1.27 20.84 9.09
C LEU A 259 -2.27 19.70 8.87
N LEU A 260 -1.85 18.64 8.15
CA LEU A 260 -2.69 17.53 7.74
C LEU A 260 -2.87 16.47 8.85
N SER A 261 -2.01 16.45 9.87
CA SER A 261 -2.05 15.45 10.96
C SER A 261 -2.59 15.97 12.29
N LEU A 262 -2.77 17.28 12.46
CA LEU A 262 -3.35 17.91 13.65
C LEU A 262 -4.90 17.73 13.75
N PRO A 263 -5.51 17.89 14.95
CA PRO A 263 -6.90 17.52 15.20
C PRO A 263 -7.93 18.56 14.72
N GLY A 264 -8.13 18.64 13.40
CA GLY A 264 -9.14 19.52 12.83
C GLY A 264 -9.25 19.45 11.30
N THR A 265 -9.75 20.54 10.72
CA THR A 265 -9.93 20.70 9.28
C THR A 265 -8.83 21.61 8.71
N PRO A 266 -7.94 21.10 7.84
CA PRO A 266 -6.87 21.89 7.25
C PRO A 266 -7.39 22.79 6.12
N ILE A 267 -6.86 24.00 6.04
CA ILE A 267 -7.10 24.98 4.98
C ILE A 267 -5.77 25.24 4.27
N ILE A 268 -5.77 25.07 2.96
CA ILE A 268 -4.63 25.33 2.08
C ILE A 268 -4.91 26.62 1.32
N TYR A 269 -3.98 27.56 1.35
CA TYR A 269 -4.09 28.82 0.63
C TYR A 269 -3.65 28.62 -0.83
N TYR A 270 -4.42 29.17 -1.78
CA TYR A 270 -4.22 28.88 -3.21
C TYR A 270 -2.79 29.20 -3.66
N GLY A 271 -2.16 28.28 -4.38
CA GLY A 271 -0.78 28.40 -4.85
C GLY A 271 0.28 27.92 -3.87
N ASP A 272 -0.03 27.71 -2.60
CA ASP A 272 0.95 27.12 -1.66
C ASP A 272 1.21 25.64 -1.99
N GLU A 273 0.26 24.95 -2.64
CA GLU A 273 0.40 23.58 -3.15
C GLU A 273 1.43 23.44 -4.28
N ILE A 274 1.75 24.55 -4.96
CA ILE A 274 2.85 24.61 -5.94
C ILE A 274 4.06 25.37 -5.41
N GLY A 275 4.00 25.94 -4.21
CA GLY A 275 5.10 26.72 -3.63
C GLY A 275 5.24 28.12 -4.24
N MET A 276 4.13 28.80 -4.52
CA MET A 276 4.15 30.18 -5.00
C MET A 276 4.90 31.12 -4.04
N GLY A 277 5.61 32.08 -4.64
CA GLY A 277 6.30 33.15 -3.92
C GLY A 277 5.38 34.29 -3.47
N ASP A 278 6.00 35.41 -3.11
CA ASP A 278 5.30 36.66 -2.81
C ASP A 278 5.94 37.86 -3.52
N ASN A 279 5.24 38.98 -3.55
CA ASN A 279 5.78 40.29 -3.93
C ASN A 279 5.40 41.33 -2.88
N TYR A 280 6.11 41.34 -1.75
CA TYR A 280 5.85 42.22 -0.60
C TYR A 280 5.95 43.73 -0.91
N ARG A 281 6.37 44.13 -2.12
CA ARG A 281 6.45 45.54 -2.57
C ARG A 281 5.14 46.09 -3.14
N LEU A 282 4.12 45.26 -3.37
CA LEU A 282 2.83 45.67 -3.97
C LEU A 282 1.91 46.50 -3.04
N GLY A 283 2.38 46.85 -1.85
CA GLY A 283 1.61 47.60 -0.86
C GLY A 283 0.59 46.73 -0.11
N ASP A 284 0.31 47.13 1.14
CA ASP A 284 -0.55 46.38 2.07
C ASP A 284 -0.21 44.87 2.07
N ARG A 285 -1.22 44.01 1.85
CA ARG A 285 -1.15 42.54 1.78
C ARG A 285 -1.23 41.99 0.36
N ASN A 286 -1.19 42.85 -0.66
CA ASN A 286 -1.32 42.43 -2.06
C ASN A 286 -0.20 41.48 -2.52
N GLY A 287 0.94 41.52 -1.83
CA GLY A 287 2.09 40.66 -2.13
C GLY A 287 1.83 39.16 -2.06
N VAL A 288 0.84 38.70 -1.29
CA VAL A 288 0.46 37.28 -1.21
C VAL A 288 -0.78 36.94 -2.03
N ARG A 289 -1.35 37.93 -2.73
CA ARG A 289 -2.62 37.84 -3.49
C ARG A 289 -2.41 37.93 -4.99
N THR A 290 -1.19 37.68 -5.47
CA THR A 290 -0.86 37.70 -6.91
C THR A 290 -1.64 36.61 -7.67
N PRO A 291 -1.84 36.77 -8.99
CA PRO A 291 -2.55 35.78 -9.80
C PRO A 291 -1.93 34.38 -9.70
N MET A 292 -2.77 33.34 -9.77
CA MET A 292 -2.34 31.93 -9.77
C MET A 292 -1.45 31.62 -10.98
N GLN A 293 -0.41 30.80 -10.76
CA GLN A 293 0.58 30.44 -11.78
C GLN A 293 0.23 29.11 -12.45
N TRP A 294 -0.53 29.15 -13.54
CA TRP A 294 -1.04 27.96 -14.23
C TRP A 294 -0.02 27.33 -15.17
N ASN A 295 0.63 28.12 -16.01
CA ASN A 295 1.61 27.63 -16.99
C ASN A 295 2.68 28.69 -17.31
N ILE A 296 3.54 28.39 -18.28
CA ILE A 296 4.64 29.27 -18.72
C ILE A 296 4.18 30.40 -19.67
N ASP A 297 2.91 30.42 -20.08
CA ASP A 297 2.41 31.41 -21.03
C ASP A 297 2.33 32.81 -20.41
N ARG A 298 1.98 33.78 -21.26
CA ARG A 298 1.69 35.16 -20.87
C ARG A 298 0.81 35.21 -19.60
N ASN A 299 1.22 36.04 -18.64
CA ASN A 299 0.54 36.21 -17.34
C ASN A 299 0.40 34.88 -16.57
N ALA A 300 1.36 33.97 -16.69
CA ALA A 300 1.34 32.66 -16.06
C ALA A 300 0.10 31.82 -16.42
N GLY A 301 -0.49 32.04 -17.59
CA GLY A 301 -1.73 31.40 -18.03
C GLY A 301 -3.00 31.91 -17.35
N PHE A 302 -2.92 32.85 -16.39
CA PHE A 302 -4.06 33.38 -15.66
C PHE A 302 -5.02 34.19 -16.54
N SER A 303 -4.49 34.94 -17.50
CA SER A 303 -5.30 35.79 -18.38
C SER A 303 -4.57 36.08 -19.69
N ARG A 304 -5.34 36.29 -20.77
CA ARG A 304 -4.81 36.73 -22.07
C ARG A 304 -4.69 38.26 -22.20
N ALA A 305 -5.12 39.01 -21.19
CA ALA A 305 -5.10 40.48 -21.20
C ALA A 305 -3.68 41.05 -21.30
N ASN A 306 -3.56 42.34 -21.62
CA ASN A 306 -2.30 43.06 -21.46
C ASN A 306 -1.84 42.96 -19.99
N PRO A 307 -0.57 42.56 -19.69
CA PRO A 307 -0.07 42.43 -18.33
C PRO A 307 -0.33 43.68 -17.45
N GLN A 308 -0.28 44.88 -18.04
CA GLN A 308 -0.55 46.14 -17.35
C GLN A 308 -2.03 46.31 -16.94
N ARG A 309 -2.94 45.52 -17.50
CA ARG A 309 -4.37 45.51 -17.17
C ARG A 309 -4.74 44.42 -16.17
N LEU A 310 -3.78 43.65 -15.67
CA LEU A 310 -4.03 42.72 -14.57
C LEU A 310 -4.35 43.51 -13.30
N TYR A 311 -5.22 42.96 -12.46
CA TYR A 311 -5.54 43.57 -11.17
C TYR A 311 -4.32 43.63 -10.24
N LEU A 312 -3.44 42.62 -10.32
CA LEU A 312 -2.11 42.58 -9.71
C LEU A 312 -1.14 41.86 -10.68
N PRO A 313 0.16 42.21 -10.67
CA PRO A 313 1.14 41.54 -11.51
C PRO A 313 1.40 40.10 -11.04
N VAL A 314 1.84 39.26 -11.97
CA VAL A 314 2.37 37.92 -11.66
C VAL A 314 3.75 38.01 -11.00
N ILE A 315 4.18 36.94 -10.33
CA ILE A 315 5.49 36.89 -9.70
C ILE A 315 6.56 36.64 -10.77
N ILE A 316 7.51 37.56 -10.83
CA ILE A 316 8.66 37.53 -11.75
C ILE A 316 9.99 37.49 -10.99
N ASP A 317 9.96 37.24 -9.68
CA ASP A 317 11.18 36.99 -8.91
C ASP A 317 11.84 35.69 -9.40
N PRO A 318 13.17 35.65 -9.63
CA PRO A 318 13.83 34.47 -10.19
C PRO A 318 13.61 33.17 -9.41
N GLU A 319 13.47 33.21 -8.08
CA GLU A 319 13.31 32.01 -7.25
C GLU A 319 11.88 31.42 -7.37
N TYR A 320 10.88 32.27 -7.62
CA TYR A 320 9.47 31.91 -7.67
C TYR A 320 8.81 32.22 -9.02
N HIS A 321 9.61 32.42 -10.06
CA HIS A 321 9.16 32.85 -11.38
C HIS A 321 8.13 31.86 -11.93
N TYR A 322 7.06 32.38 -12.55
CA TYR A 322 5.98 31.52 -13.06
C TYR A 322 6.44 30.53 -14.14
N GLU A 323 7.54 30.80 -14.85
CA GLU A 323 8.13 29.85 -15.80
C GLU A 323 8.68 28.59 -15.13
N VAL A 324 9.07 28.68 -13.85
CA VAL A 324 9.59 27.55 -13.05
C VAL A 324 8.47 26.98 -12.18
N VAL A 325 7.80 27.85 -11.41
CA VAL A 325 6.73 27.49 -10.48
C VAL A 325 5.38 27.66 -11.17
N ASN A 326 4.84 26.60 -11.75
CA ASN A 326 3.48 26.60 -12.28
C ASN A 326 2.85 25.21 -12.24
N VAL A 327 1.53 25.17 -12.35
CA VAL A 327 0.75 23.93 -12.33
C VAL A 327 1.17 22.98 -13.43
N GLU A 328 1.27 23.44 -14.68
CA GLU A 328 1.57 22.57 -15.83
C GLU A 328 2.92 21.84 -15.69
N ASN A 329 3.97 22.56 -15.27
CA ASN A 329 5.29 21.98 -15.03
C ASN A 329 5.26 20.97 -13.89
N GLN A 330 4.54 21.27 -12.81
CA GLN A 330 4.44 20.38 -11.67
C GLN A 330 3.55 19.16 -11.94
N GLU A 331 2.56 19.25 -12.82
CA GLU A 331 1.73 18.11 -13.25
C GLU A 331 2.54 17.08 -14.04
N LYS A 332 3.50 17.54 -14.86
CA LYS A 332 4.41 16.68 -15.64
C LYS A 332 5.45 15.97 -14.75
N ASN A 333 5.83 16.56 -13.61
CA ASN A 333 6.83 15.99 -12.70
C ASN A 333 6.17 15.30 -11.50
N GLN A 334 6.16 13.96 -11.46
CA GLN A 334 5.58 13.16 -10.37
C GLN A 334 6.24 13.38 -8.98
N ALA A 335 7.46 13.93 -8.94
CA ALA A 335 8.15 14.30 -7.71
C ALA A 335 7.89 15.75 -7.27
N SER A 336 6.99 16.48 -7.94
CA SER A 336 6.65 17.87 -7.61
C SER A 336 5.93 18.00 -6.28
N LEU A 337 5.93 19.23 -5.74
CA LEU A 337 5.18 19.56 -4.52
C LEU A 337 3.68 19.33 -4.73
N LEU A 338 3.15 19.66 -5.91
CA LEU A 338 1.74 19.43 -6.25
C LEU A 338 1.36 17.95 -6.17
N TRP A 339 2.18 17.07 -6.76
CA TRP A 339 1.95 15.62 -6.71
C TRP A 339 2.14 15.05 -5.31
N TRP A 340 3.13 15.55 -4.56
CA TRP A 340 3.28 15.22 -3.16
C TRP A 340 2.03 15.62 -2.36
N MET A 341 1.52 16.85 -2.52
CA MET A 341 0.34 17.36 -1.84
C MET A 341 -0.91 16.53 -2.15
N ARG A 342 -1.15 16.24 -3.44
CA ARG A 342 -2.27 15.39 -3.88
C ARG A 342 -2.21 14.00 -3.22
N ARG A 343 -1.02 13.38 -3.19
CA ARG A 343 -0.82 12.06 -2.54
C ARG A 343 -1.09 12.13 -1.03
N VAL A 344 -0.51 13.09 -0.32
CA VAL A 344 -0.70 13.19 1.14
C VAL A 344 -2.16 13.49 1.49
N ILE A 345 -2.84 14.37 0.75
CA ILE A 345 -4.28 14.64 0.95
C ILE A 345 -5.11 13.39 0.66
N ALA A 346 -4.79 12.64 -0.40
CA ALA A 346 -5.46 11.38 -0.70
C ALA A 346 -5.26 10.35 0.42
N MET A 347 -4.05 10.23 0.97
CA MET A 347 -3.76 9.37 2.13
C MET A 347 -4.49 9.83 3.38
N ARG A 348 -4.44 11.12 3.72
CA ARG A 348 -5.16 11.70 4.87
C ARG A 348 -6.65 11.37 4.78
N LYS A 349 -7.23 11.52 3.60
CA LYS A 349 -8.63 11.20 3.33
C LYS A 349 -8.94 9.73 3.72
N ARG A 350 -8.06 8.76 3.46
CA ARG A 350 -8.27 7.33 3.82
C ARG A 350 -8.56 7.10 5.30
N PHE A 351 -8.10 7.95 6.20
CA PHE A 351 -8.26 7.77 7.65
C PHE A 351 -9.11 8.86 8.28
N LYS A 352 -10.16 8.45 9.02
CA LYS A 352 -11.03 9.40 9.74
C LYS A 352 -10.34 9.95 10.98
N SER A 353 -9.36 9.23 11.51
CA SER A 353 -8.55 9.61 12.67
C SER A 353 -7.91 10.99 12.53
N PHE A 354 -7.45 11.41 11.34
CA PHE A 354 -6.86 12.74 11.18
C PHE A 354 -7.87 13.88 11.38
N GLY A 355 -9.10 13.70 10.89
CA GLY A 355 -10.14 14.71 10.99
C GLY A 355 -10.91 14.68 12.31
N ARG A 356 -11.17 13.49 12.86
CA ARG A 356 -12.11 13.32 13.99
C ARG A 356 -11.51 12.63 15.22
N GLY A 357 -10.28 12.13 15.11
CA GLY A 357 -9.63 11.43 16.22
C GLY A 357 -9.19 12.36 17.32
N ASN A 358 -9.10 11.84 18.53
CA ASN A 358 -8.42 12.51 19.63
C ASN A 358 -6.91 12.67 19.32
N ILE A 359 -6.19 13.41 20.15
CA ILE A 359 -4.73 13.52 20.07
C ILE A 359 -4.14 13.16 21.44
N GLU A 360 -3.12 12.32 21.45
CA GLU A 360 -2.32 11.98 22.64
C GLU A 360 -0.85 12.22 22.30
N PHE A 361 -0.21 13.18 22.97
CA PHE A 361 1.21 13.45 22.77
C PHE A 361 2.09 12.40 23.45
N LEU A 362 3.16 12.02 22.77
CA LEU A 362 4.24 11.22 23.33
C LEU A 362 5.39 12.17 23.67
N PHE A 363 6.06 11.91 24.80
CA PHE A 363 7.13 12.77 25.32
C PHE A 363 8.48 12.05 25.32
N PRO A 364 9.08 11.77 24.14
CA PRO A 364 10.41 11.18 24.13
C PRO A 364 11.47 12.18 24.57
N ASP A 365 12.58 11.70 25.11
CA ASP A 365 13.68 12.53 25.63
C ASP A 365 14.28 13.48 24.59
N ASN A 366 14.17 13.17 23.30
CA ASN A 366 14.65 14.02 22.22
C ASN A 366 13.62 15.14 21.90
N PRO A 367 13.86 16.41 22.27
CA PRO A 367 12.89 17.51 22.08
C PRO A 367 12.71 17.89 20.61
N LYS A 368 13.63 17.46 19.75
CA LYS A 368 13.60 17.74 18.30
C LYS A 368 12.58 16.90 17.54
N VAL A 369 12.06 15.85 18.18
CA VAL A 369 11.09 14.94 17.57
C VAL A 369 9.74 15.13 18.23
N LEU A 370 8.75 15.53 17.43
CA LEU A 370 7.35 15.57 17.83
C LEU A 370 6.71 14.22 17.49
N ALA A 371 6.11 13.56 18.49
CA ALA A 371 5.40 12.32 18.30
C ALA A 371 4.04 12.37 19.00
N PHE A 372 2.99 11.88 18.33
CA PHE A 372 1.64 11.83 18.89
C PHE A 372 0.80 10.77 18.21
N ILE A 373 -0.25 10.34 18.92
CA ILE A 373 -1.20 9.35 18.47
C ILE A 373 -2.53 10.03 18.14
N ARG A 374 -3.14 9.62 17.03
CA ARG A 374 -4.50 9.98 16.64
C ARG A 374 -5.36 8.73 16.68
N GLN A 375 -6.39 8.73 17.53
CA GLN A 375 -7.29 7.59 17.66
C GLN A 375 -8.73 7.98 17.38
N TYR A 376 -9.38 7.20 16.51
CA TYR A 376 -10.81 7.33 16.23
C TYR A 376 -11.44 5.95 16.06
N LYS A 377 -12.23 5.53 17.05
CA LYS A 377 -12.79 4.16 17.11
C LYS A 377 -11.65 3.13 17.06
N ASP A 378 -11.68 2.23 16.07
CA ASP A 378 -10.69 1.16 15.90
C ASP A 378 -9.45 1.60 15.10
N GLU A 379 -9.44 2.83 14.57
CA GLU A 379 -8.28 3.38 13.86
C GLU A 379 -7.32 4.06 14.85
N THR A 380 -6.07 3.60 14.88
CA THR A 380 -4.99 4.20 15.67
C THR A 380 -3.83 4.55 14.74
N ILE A 381 -3.43 5.81 14.72
CA ILE A 381 -2.32 6.32 13.91
C ILE A 381 -1.26 6.91 14.81
N LEU A 382 -0.02 6.46 14.66
CA LEU A 382 1.16 7.06 15.26
C LEU A 382 1.83 8.00 14.25
N ILE A 383 2.01 9.27 14.63
CA ILE A 383 2.71 10.28 13.84
C ILE A 383 4.01 10.61 14.55
N VAL A 384 5.11 10.61 13.80
CA VAL A 384 6.46 10.94 14.29
C VAL A 384 7.09 11.91 13.30
N ILE A 385 7.56 13.07 13.76
CA ILE A 385 8.06 14.16 12.93
C ILE A 385 9.37 14.68 13.51
N ASN A 386 10.43 14.70 12.70
CA ASN A 386 11.70 15.33 13.06
C ASN A 386 11.71 16.81 12.65
N LEU A 387 11.73 17.72 13.61
CA LEU A 387 11.79 19.16 13.38
C LEU A 387 13.22 19.66 13.09
N SER A 388 14.23 18.82 13.26
CA SER A 388 15.63 19.20 13.08
C SER A 388 16.11 19.11 11.63
N ARG A 389 17.05 19.99 11.28
CA ARG A 389 17.82 19.91 10.04
C ARG A 389 18.80 18.74 9.97
N PHE A 390 18.98 18.02 11.07
CA PHE A 390 19.86 16.85 11.17
C PHE A 390 19.06 15.59 11.46
N SER A 391 19.62 14.42 11.11
CA SER A 391 19.02 13.13 11.47
C SER A 391 18.93 12.99 13.00
N GLN A 392 17.84 12.39 13.46
CA GLN A 392 17.56 12.19 14.88
C GLN A 392 17.26 10.71 15.16
N ALA A 393 17.68 10.24 16.33
CA ALA A 393 17.21 8.99 16.91
C ALA A 393 16.24 9.32 18.05
N VAL A 394 15.20 8.51 18.22
CA VAL A 394 14.17 8.70 19.23
C VAL A 394 13.72 7.34 19.77
N GLU A 395 13.54 7.25 21.07
CA GLU A 395 12.90 6.12 21.74
C GLU A 395 11.51 6.54 22.17
N LEU A 396 10.48 5.82 21.71
CA LEU A 396 9.08 6.11 22.02
C LEU A 396 8.54 5.07 23.01
N ASP A 397 7.93 5.52 24.10
CA ASP A 397 7.12 4.63 24.93
C ASP A 397 5.80 4.32 24.23
N LEU A 398 5.73 3.11 23.66
CA LEU A 398 4.54 2.57 23.01
C LEU A 398 4.01 1.33 23.75
N SER A 399 4.35 1.15 25.03
CA SER A 399 3.98 -0.02 25.84
C SER A 399 2.48 -0.32 25.82
N LYS A 400 1.62 0.72 25.79
CA LYS A 400 0.15 0.61 25.62
C LYS A 400 -0.28 -0.16 24.36
N PHE A 401 0.57 -0.14 23.33
CA PHE A 401 0.35 -0.79 22.04
C PHE A 401 1.25 -2.02 21.86
N SER A 402 1.75 -2.60 22.94
CA SER A 402 2.49 -3.87 22.91
C SER A 402 1.68 -4.92 22.16
N GLY A 403 2.32 -5.56 21.18
CA GLY A 403 1.66 -6.51 20.29
C GLY A 403 1.15 -5.95 18.97
N TYR A 404 1.07 -4.63 18.81
CA TYR A 404 0.67 -4.00 17.56
C TYR A 404 1.84 -3.99 16.57
N LEU A 405 1.50 -4.01 15.29
CA LEU A 405 2.44 -3.88 14.18
C LEU A 405 2.28 -2.50 13.55
N PRO A 406 3.28 -1.62 13.63
CA PRO A 406 3.27 -0.36 12.90
C PRO A 406 3.44 -0.65 11.41
N GLU A 407 2.56 -0.09 10.59
CA GLU A 407 2.64 -0.16 9.13
C GLU A 407 2.67 1.27 8.59
N ASP A 408 3.69 1.62 7.80
CA ASP A 408 3.82 2.96 7.23
C ASP A 408 2.69 3.21 6.21
N ILE A 409 1.98 4.31 6.37
CA ILE A 409 0.81 4.66 5.55
C ILE A 409 1.20 4.96 4.09
N PHE A 410 2.40 5.49 3.86
CA PHE A 410 2.85 5.87 2.53
C PHE A 410 3.36 4.68 1.71
N SER A 411 4.16 3.79 2.32
CA SER A 411 4.77 2.65 1.64
C SER A 411 4.05 1.32 1.85
N GLY A 412 3.20 1.20 2.88
CA GLY A 412 2.62 -0.08 3.31
C GLY A 412 3.64 -1.01 3.98
N ASN A 413 4.87 -0.55 4.21
CA ASN A 413 5.92 -1.35 4.83
C ASN A 413 5.61 -1.60 6.31
N LYS A 414 5.81 -2.84 6.73
CA LYS A 414 5.63 -3.28 8.10
C LYS A 414 6.91 -3.10 8.89
N PHE A 415 6.81 -2.36 9.99
CA PHE A 415 7.91 -2.13 10.92
C PHE A 415 7.94 -3.20 12.01
N PRO A 416 9.04 -3.32 12.77
CA PRO A 416 9.13 -4.23 13.90
C PRO A 416 7.93 -4.13 14.85
N ARG A 417 7.53 -5.26 15.42
CA ARG A 417 6.43 -5.33 16.39
C ARG A 417 6.76 -4.50 17.63
N ILE A 418 5.77 -3.75 18.12
CA ILE A 418 5.87 -3.02 19.38
C ILE A 418 5.95 -4.03 20.53
N LYS A 419 6.98 -3.89 21.35
CA LYS A 419 7.21 -4.66 22.59
C LYS A 419 6.96 -3.74 23.79
N ASP A 420 7.09 -4.29 24.99
CA ASP A 420 7.02 -3.50 26.23
C ASP A 420 8.25 -2.58 26.41
N ALA A 421 9.34 -2.83 25.66
CA ALA A 421 10.52 -1.98 25.65
C ALA A 421 10.32 -0.75 24.74
N PRO A 422 11.01 0.38 25.01
CA PRO A 422 10.95 1.59 24.18
C PRO A 422 11.22 1.30 22.70
N TYR A 423 10.42 1.92 21.85
CA TYR A 423 10.43 1.69 20.42
C TYR A 423 11.40 2.67 19.73
N LEU A 424 12.55 2.16 19.31
CA LEU A 424 13.60 2.95 18.66
C LEU A 424 13.24 3.26 17.20
N LEU A 425 13.27 4.54 16.84
CA LEU A 425 13.14 5.03 15.47
C LEU A 425 14.30 5.96 15.12
N THR A 426 14.70 5.95 13.85
CA THR A 426 15.65 6.88 13.27
C THR A 426 14.98 7.65 12.14
N LEU A 427 15.12 8.97 12.15
CA LEU A 427 14.51 9.88 11.19
C LEU A 427 15.61 10.69 10.49
N GLY A 428 15.49 10.84 9.17
CA GLY A 428 16.36 11.74 8.41
C GLY A 428 16.09 13.22 8.76
N ARG A 429 16.83 14.15 8.13
CA ARG A 429 16.55 15.59 8.27
C ARG A 429 15.13 15.92 7.83
N TYR A 430 14.38 16.67 8.62
CA TYR A 430 13.00 17.05 8.31
C TYR A 430 12.15 15.87 7.78
N ASP A 431 12.28 14.72 8.45
CA ASP A 431 11.62 13.48 8.05
C ASP A 431 10.40 13.21 8.93
N TYR A 432 9.50 12.37 8.44
CA TYR A 432 8.23 12.09 9.10
C TYR A 432 7.73 10.67 8.79
N PHE A 433 7.03 10.09 9.75
CA PHE A 433 6.32 8.83 9.59
C PHE A 433 4.87 8.95 10.04
N TRP A 434 3.98 8.37 9.25
CA TRP A 434 2.59 8.11 9.63
C TRP A 434 2.40 6.59 9.67
N PHE A 435 2.30 6.01 10.85
CA PHE A 435 2.08 4.58 11.01
C PHE A 435 0.62 4.31 11.37
N VAL A 436 -0.03 3.38 10.67
CA VAL A 436 -1.24 2.75 11.18
C VAL A 436 -0.83 1.62 12.14
N LEU A 437 -1.30 1.68 13.38
CA LEU A 437 -1.06 0.65 14.36
C LEU A 437 -2.16 -0.41 14.22
N LYS A 438 -1.84 -1.50 13.53
CA LYS A 438 -2.75 -2.63 13.43
C LYS A 438 -2.48 -3.55 14.61
N LYS A 439 -3.51 -3.79 15.42
CA LYS A 439 -3.53 -5.00 16.22
C LYS A 439 -3.48 -6.11 15.19
N GLU A 440 -2.52 -7.00 15.30
CA GLU A 440 -2.67 -8.27 14.61
C GLU A 440 -3.98 -8.82 15.19
N GLU A 441 -5.08 -8.74 14.41
CA GLU A 441 -6.17 -9.67 14.63
C GLU A 441 -5.44 -10.98 14.82
N GLU A 442 -5.79 -11.69 15.89
CA GLU A 442 -5.62 -13.12 15.85
C GLU A 442 -6.33 -13.55 14.57
N THR A 443 -5.59 -13.58 13.47
CA THR A 443 -5.70 -14.61 12.48
C THR A 443 -5.35 -15.83 13.29
N VAL A 444 -6.39 -16.30 14.00
CA VAL A 444 -6.61 -17.64 14.50
C VAL A 444 -6.60 -18.53 13.26
N ARG A 445 -5.45 -18.59 12.58
CA ARG A 445 -5.02 -19.77 11.86
C ARG A 445 -4.15 -20.53 12.83
N PHE A 446 -4.84 -21.21 13.74
CA PHE A 446 -4.34 -22.39 14.43
C PHE A 446 -2.92 -22.28 15.00
N ARG A 447 -2.65 -21.31 15.88
CA ARG A 447 -1.76 -21.61 17.01
C ARG A 447 -2.58 -22.30 18.08
N LYS A 448 -3.06 -23.51 17.76
CA LYS A 448 -3.27 -24.49 18.85
C LYS A 448 -1.92 -24.57 19.54
N ILE A 449 -1.88 -24.29 20.83
CA ILE A 449 -0.83 -24.79 21.71
C ILE A 449 -0.68 -26.26 21.31
N ARG A 450 0.40 -26.57 20.61
CA ARG A 450 0.61 -27.91 20.09
C ARG A 450 0.91 -28.73 21.33
N ASN A 451 0.00 -29.63 21.71
CA ASN A 451 0.37 -30.69 22.66
C ASN A 451 1.42 -31.54 21.95
N ILE A 452 2.69 -31.24 22.23
CA ILE A 452 3.81 -32.02 21.71
C ILE A 452 3.77 -33.35 22.47
N PRO A 453 3.56 -34.47 21.78
CA PRO A 453 3.43 -35.77 22.44
C PRO A 453 4.75 -36.15 23.12
N GLU A 454 4.66 -36.78 24.29
CA GLU A 454 5.79 -37.38 25.00
C GLU A 454 5.92 -38.85 24.64
N ILE A 455 7.16 -39.33 24.45
CA ILE A 455 7.48 -40.73 24.23
C ILE A 455 8.64 -41.14 25.15
N SER A 456 8.50 -42.31 25.79
CA SER A 456 9.54 -42.89 26.65
C SER A 456 10.33 -43.94 25.87
N GLY A 457 11.66 -43.81 25.81
CA GLY A 457 12.53 -44.77 25.11
C GLY A 457 13.90 -44.22 24.74
N SER A 458 14.70 -45.02 24.04
CA SER A 458 16.00 -44.62 23.50
C SER A 458 15.89 -44.23 22.02
N TRP A 459 16.67 -43.24 21.58
CA TRP A 459 16.76 -42.82 20.17
C TRP A 459 17.03 -43.98 19.21
N LYS A 460 17.77 -45.01 19.65
CA LYS A 460 18.08 -46.19 18.82
C LYS A 460 16.92 -47.19 18.70
N THR A 461 16.02 -47.24 19.68
CA THR A 461 14.92 -48.22 19.73
C THR A 461 13.57 -47.62 19.33
N ILE A 462 13.49 -46.31 19.13
CA ILE A 462 12.24 -45.62 18.78
C ILE A 462 11.67 -46.06 17.43
N PHE A 463 12.53 -46.50 16.50
CA PHE A 463 12.13 -46.99 15.17
C PHE A 463 11.90 -48.51 15.11
N THR A 464 11.90 -49.21 16.25
CA THR A 464 11.66 -50.66 16.33
C THR A 464 10.58 -51.02 17.36
N GLY A 465 9.93 -52.18 17.21
CA GLY A 465 8.97 -52.72 18.19
C GLY A 465 7.74 -51.83 18.48
N LYS A 466 7.28 -51.83 19.74
CA LYS A 466 6.06 -51.11 20.19
C LYS A 466 6.19 -49.58 20.09
N THR A 467 7.39 -49.03 20.24
CA THR A 467 7.67 -47.59 20.10
C THR A 467 7.50 -47.11 18.66
N LYS A 468 7.85 -47.95 17.67
CA LYS A 468 7.57 -47.67 16.25
C LYS A 468 6.06 -47.57 15.98
N GLU A 469 5.27 -48.50 16.52
CA GLU A 469 3.81 -48.50 16.34
C GLU A 469 3.16 -47.24 16.93
N LEU A 470 3.64 -46.78 18.09
CA LEU A 470 3.18 -45.52 18.70
C LEU A 470 3.54 -44.31 17.83
N LEU A 471 4.77 -44.27 17.31
CA LEU A 471 5.26 -43.21 16.43
C LEU A 471 4.41 -43.14 15.13
N GLU A 472 4.09 -44.28 14.52
CA GLU A 472 3.28 -44.41 13.31
C GLU A 472 1.79 -44.08 13.52
N ARG A 473 1.20 -44.47 14.66
CA ARG A 473 -0.25 -44.31 14.91
C ARG A 473 -0.64 -42.97 15.50
N GLU A 474 0.18 -42.41 16.39
CA GLU A 474 -0.22 -41.24 17.19
C GLU A 474 0.60 -39.98 16.87
N ILE A 475 1.93 -40.10 16.80
CA ILE A 475 2.83 -38.95 16.73
C ILE A 475 2.96 -38.40 15.30
N LEU A 476 3.40 -39.22 14.34
CA LEU A 476 3.64 -38.80 12.95
C LEU A 476 2.38 -38.28 12.26
N PRO A 477 1.19 -38.91 12.39
CA PRO A 477 -0.03 -38.39 11.76
C PRO A 477 -0.41 -37.00 12.28
N SER A 478 -0.25 -36.76 13.59
CA SER A 478 -0.50 -35.46 14.21
C SER A 478 0.49 -34.41 13.70
N TYR A 479 1.78 -34.77 13.62
CA TYR A 479 2.82 -33.87 13.13
C TYR A 479 2.59 -33.46 11.67
N ILE A 480 2.42 -34.42 10.76
CA ILE A 480 2.32 -34.20 9.32
C ILE A 480 1.11 -33.32 8.96
N ARG A 481 -0.02 -33.45 9.67
CA ARG A 481 -1.21 -32.57 9.45
C ARG A 481 -0.91 -31.09 9.62
N THR A 482 0.03 -30.75 10.50
CA THR A 482 0.41 -29.36 10.77
C THR A 482 1.44 -28.82 9.77
N CYS A 483 2.14 -29.70 9.04
CA CYS A 483 3.18 -29.31 8.10
C CYS A 483 2.58 -28.56 6.91
N LYS A 484 3.27 -27.51 6.44
CA LYS A 484 2.83 -26.72 5.29
C LYS A 484 2.92 -27.50 3.98
N TYR A 485 3.91 -28.38 3.84
CA TYR A 485 4.18 -29.20 2.67
C TYR A 485 3.24 -30.41 2.51
N PHE A 486 2.35 -30.67 3.46
CA PHE A 486 1.40 -31.77 3.36
C PHE A 486 0.21 -31.35 2.48
N GLY A 487 0.06 -32.02 1.32
CA GLY A 487 -0.96 -31.71 0.31
C GLY A 487 -2.32 -32.36 0.59
N GLY A 488 -2.38 -33.40 1.41
CA GLY A 488 -3.59 -34.18 1.72
C GLY A 488 -4.51 -33.56 2.79
N LYS A 489 -4.47 -32.24 3.05
CA LYS A 489 -5.24 -31.61 4.16
C LYS A 489 -6.76 -31.78 4.06
N CYS A 490 -7.26 -32.01 2.85
CA CYS A 490 -8.69 -32.25 2.58
C CYS A 490 -9.06 -33.74 2.59
N GLN A 491 -8.10 -34.66 2.74
CA GLN A 491 -8.31 -36.10 2.72
C GLN A 491 -8.13 -36.70 4.12
N GLU A 492 -8.95 -37.69 4.44
CA GLU A 492 -8.85 -38.38 5.72
C GLU A 492 -7.73 -39.43 5.66
N MET A 493 -6.66 -39.20 6.43
CA MET A 493 -5.55 -40.14 6.57
C MET A 493 -6.00 -41.39 7.34
N ARG A 494 -5.85 -42.55 6.71
CA ARG A 494 -6.17 -43.86 7.28
C ARG A 494 -4.98 -44.43 8.05
N GLU A 495 -3.78 -44.34 7.50
CA GLU A 495 -2.58 -44.97 8.06
C GLU A 495 -1.30 -44.23 7.62
N VAL A 496 -0.31 -44.16 8.51
CA VAL A 496 1.06 -43.69 8.22
C VAL A 496 2.02 -44.83 8.57
N LYS A 497 2.91 -45.22 7.65
CA LYS A 497 3.91 -46.28 7.85
C LYS A 497 5.30 -45.83 7.45
N ILE A 498 6.30 -46.17 8.26
CA ILE A 498 7.72 -46.01 7.94
C ILE A 498 8.15 -47.20 7.09
N ILE A 499 8.40 -46.95 5.80
CA ILE A 499 8.79 -47.97 4.81
C ILE A 499 10.30 -48.09 4.63
N GLU A 500 11.05 -47.06 4.97
CA GLU A 500 12.51 -47.07 4.92
C GLU A 500 13.05 -46.11 5.98
N ASN A 501 14.19 -46.48 6.55
CA ASN A 501 14.92 -45.69 7.53
C ASN A 501 16.41 -45.71 7.19
N ILE A 502 16.92 -44.60 6.67
CA ILE A 502 18.33 -44.44 6.31
C ILE A 502 19.04 -43.69 7.44
N ASN A 503 19.97 -44.38 8.10
CA ASN A 503 20.78 -43.78 9.15
C ASN A 503 22.02 -43.08 8.53
N ILE A 504 22.13 -41.77 8.75
CA ILE A 504 23.31 -40.98 8.45
C ILE A 504 24.07 -40.75 9.76
N LYS A 505 25.23 -41.44 9.90
CA LYS A 505 26.15 -41.27 11.03
C LYS A 505 27.39 -40.49 10.63
N GLU A 506 27.63 -39.37 11.31
CA GLU A 506 28.90 -38.63 11.25
C GLU A 506 29.28 -38.16 12.66
N ASP A 507 30.56 -37.80 12.90
CA ASP A 507 31.19 -37.65 14.22
C ASP A 507 30.46 -36.75 15.25
N LEU A 508 29.50 -35.93 14.80
CA LEU A 508 28.74 -34.96 15.63
C LEU A 508 27.20 -35.06 15.50
N CYS A 509 26.63 -35.97 14.69
CA CYS A 509 25.18 -36.07 14.44
C CYS A 509 24.71 -37.51 14.11
N ASP A 510 23.59 -37.94 14.71
CA ASP A 510 22.87 -39.21 14.41
C ASP A 510 21.49 -38.87 13.81
N ILE A 511 21.38 -38.94 12.48
CA ILE A 511 20.23 -38.44 11.71
C ILE A 511 19.52 -39.61 11.02
N GLN A 512 18.19 -39.61 11.09
CA GLN A 512 17.35 -40.67 10.50
C GLN A 512 16.50 -40.07 9.38
N LEU A 513 16.78 -40.48 8.14
CA LEU A 513 15.95 -40.12 6.98
C LEU A 513 14.84 -41.16 6.83
N LEU A 514 13.61 -40.76 7.15
CA LEU A 514 12.44 -41.62 7.05
C LEU A 514 11.70 -41.40 5.74
N LEU A 515 11.37 -42.50 5.06
CA LEU A 515 10.36 -42.52 4.00
C LEU A 515 9.05 -43.04 4.59
N LEU A 516 8.02 -42.22 4.52
CA LEU A 516 6.71 -42.46 5.11
C LEU A 516 5.70 -42.71 3.99
N THR A 517 4.99 -43.83 4.04
CA THR A 517 3.81 -44.05 3.19
C THR A 517 2.56 -43.60 3.95
N ILE A 518 1.81 -42.67 3.36
CA ILE A 518 0.54 -42.18 3.89
C ILE A 518 -0.59 -42.74 3.04
N SER A 519 -1.45 -43.54 3.65
CA SER A 519 -2.64 -44.10 3.01
C SER A 519 -3.88 -43.30 3.39
N TYR A 520 -4.71 -42.97 2.40
CA TYR A 520 -5.96 -42.22 2.58
C TYR A 520 -7.18 -43.14 2.53
N THR A 521 -8.34 -42.66 2.98
CA THR A 521 -9.62 -43.37 2.79
C THR A 521 -10.02 -43.48 1.31
N ILE A 522 -9.62 -42.49 0.50
CA ILE A 522 -9.90 -42.42 -0.94
C ILE A 522 -8.63 -41.89 -1.64
N GLY A 523 -8.10 -42.64 -2.60
CA GLY A 523 -6.92 -42.23 -3.39
C GLY A 523 -5.78 -43.24 -3.33
N LEU A 524 -4.70 -42.95 -4.06
CA LEU A 524 -3.44 -43.70 -3.99
C LEU A 524 -2.63 -43.22 -2.77
N PRO A 525 -1.80 -44.09 -2.16
CA PRO A 525 -0.92 -43.68 -1.08
C PRO A 525 0.18 -42.75 -1.59
N ASP A 526 0.57 -41.78 -0.76
CA ASP A 526 1.69 -40.87 -1.04
C ASP A 526 2.94 -41.28 -0.25
N ILE A 527 4.13 -41.00 -0.81
CA ILE A 527 5.41 -41.17 -0.12
C ILE A 527 5.93 -39.80 0.32
N TYR A 528 6.30 -39.66 1.59
CA TYR A 528 6.83 -38.44 2.19
C TYR A 528 8.21 -38.66 2.81
N LEU A 529 9.08 -37.66 2.68
CA LEU A 529 10.41 -37.62 3.29
C LEU A 529 10.42 -36.79 4.57
N LEU A 530 10.87 -37.39 5.67
CA LEU A 530 11.02 -36.72 6.96
C LEU A 530 12.40 -37.05 7.57
N PRO A 531 13.34 -36.09 7.57
CA PRO A 531 14.58 -36.20 8.33
C PRO A 531 14.32 -35.90 9.81
N LEU A 532 14.72 -36.79 10.71
CA LEU A 532 14.58 -36.64 12.15
C LEU A 532 15.93 -36.69 12.87
N SER A 533 16.07 -35.82 13.87
CA SER A 533 17.20 -35.76 14.79
C SER A 533 16.72 -35.71 16.24
N PHE A 534 17.61 -36.10 17.16
CA PHE A 534 17.42 -35.94 18.60
C PHE A 534 18.45 -34.97 19.18
N SER A 535 18.00 -34.09 20.07
CA SER A 535 18.87 -33.18 20.83
C SER A 535 18.36 -32.99 22.26
N SER A 536 19.26 -32.65 23.17
CA SER A 536 19.02 -32.45 24.61
C SER A 536 19.82 -31.25 25.14
N GLY A 537 19.42 -30.66 26.27
CA GLY A 537 20.06 -29.48 26.87
C GLY A 537 19.84 -28.18 26.08
N ASP A 538 20.78 -27.24 26.14
CA ASP A 538 20.67 -25.88 25.55
C ASP A 538 20.30 -25.86 24.06
N LYS A 539 20.77 -26.86 23.28
CA LYS A 539 20.43 -27.00 21.85
C LYS A 539 18.95 -27.37 21.64
N ALA A 540 18.33 -28.09 22.56
CA ALA A 540 16.90 -28.39 22.50
C ALA A 540 16.06 -27.14 22.82
N GLU A 541 16.44 -26.37 23.84
CA GLU A 541 15.73 -25.15 24.22
C GLU A 541 15.76 -24.09 23.11
N SER A 542 16.92 -23.90 22.46
CA SER A 542 17.04 -22.95 21.35
C SER A 542 16.14 -23.31 20.17
N ILE A 543 16.03 -24.60 19.81
CA ILE A 543 15.14 -25.07 18.74
C ILE A 543 13.67 -24.86 19.09
N VAL A 544 13.28 -25.09 20.34
CA VAL A 544 11.89 -24.85 20.79
C VAL A 544 11.53 -23.36 20.70
N ILE A 545 12.45 -22.47 21.09
CA ILE A 545 12.24 -21.01 21.06
C ILE A 545 12.22 -20.49 19.62
N GLU A 546 13.21 -20.87 18.81
CA GLU A 546 13.40 -20.32 17.47
C GLU A 546 12.48 -20.98 16.42
N ASN A 547 12.20 -22.28 16.55
CA ASN A 547 11.55 -23.11 15.54
C ASN A 547 10.57 -24.14 16.14
N SER A 548 9.66 -23.73 17.02
CA SER A 548 8.65 -24.61 17.67
C SER A 548 7.86 -25.54 16.73
N GLN A 549 7.64 -25.13 15.47
CA GLN A 549 6.98 -25.94 14.43
C GLN A 549 7.79 -27.19 14.00
N ALA A 550 9.11 -27.18 14.20
CA ALA A 550 10.02 -28.28 13.85
C ALA A 550 9.90 -29.46 14.83
N VAL A 551 9.42 -29.23 16.05
CA VAL A 551 9.38 -30.24 17.12
C VAL A 551 8.29 -31.28 16.84
N VAL A 552 8.68 -32.56 16.83
CA VAL A 552 7.82 -33.71 16.56
C VAL A 552 7.29 -34.31 17.86
N ALA A 553 8.17 -34.56 18.83
CA ALA A 553 7.84 -35.17 20.12
C ALA A 553 8.91 -34.87 21.18
N HIS A 554 8.56 -34.95 22.47
CA HIS A 554 9.52 -34.98 23.58
C HIS A 554 9.94 -36.42 23.86
N LEU A 555 11.25 -36.68 23.96
CA LEU A 555 11.79 -38.00 24.28
C LEU A 555 12.32 -37.99 25.71
N LYS A 556 11.73 -38.82 26.57
CA LYS A 556 12.23 -39.08 27.94
C LYS A 556 12.97 -40.42 27.96
N CYS A 557 14.27 -40.37 28.26
CA CYS A 557 15.13 -41.53 28.46
C CYS A 557 15.68 -41.51 29.88
N ASP A 558 15.99 -42.66 30.47
CA ASP A 558 16.34 -42.80 31.91
C ASP A 558 17.51 -41.90 32.39
N ASN A 559 18.34 -41.38 31.47
CA ASN A 559 19.47 -40.48 31.77
C ASN A 559 19.50 -39.17 30.96
N THR A 560 18.57 -38.94 30.01
CA THR A 560 18.55 -37.73 29.16
C THR A 560 17.13 -37.38 28.71
N GLU A 561 16.73 -36.12 28.93
CA GLU A 561 15.48 -35.54 28.41
C GLU A 561 15.79 -34.62 27.22
N GLY A 562 15.01 -34.72 26.16
CA GLY A 562 15.24 -33.96 24.94
C GLY A 562 14.07 -33.95 23.98
N ILE A 563 14.32 -33.49 22.76
CA ILE A 563 13.31 -33.33 21.71
C ILE A 563 13.70 -34.11 20.45
N ILE A 564 12.67 -34.62 19.77
CA ILE A 564 12.74 -35.11 18.39
C ILE A 564 12.24 -33.98 17.49
N TYR A 565 13.01 -33.62 16.48
CA TYR A 565 12.68 -32.50 15.59
C TYR A 565 13.07 -32.80 14.15
N ASP A 566 12.44 -32.08 13.21
CA ASP A 566 12.78 -32.13 11.78
C ASP A 566 14.19 -31.56 11.57
N SER A 567 15.12 -32.42 11.14
CA SER A 567 16.54 -32.09 11.03
C SER A 567 16.83 -31.02 10.00
N ILE A 568 15.87 -30.65 9.13
CA ILE A 568 16.07 -29.56 8.18
C ILE A 568 16.45 -28.24 8.87
N TYR A 569 15.99 -28.05 10.10
CA TYR A 569 16.30 -26.88 10.92
C TYR A 569 17.65 -27.00 11.64
N ASP A 570 18.29 -28.18 11.64
CA ASP A 570 19.66 -28.36 12.11
C ASP A 570 20.68 -27.90 11.06
N GLU A 571 21.61 -27.03 11.45
CA GLU A 571 22.67 -26.55 10.55
C GLU A 571 23.62 -27.67 10.14
N GLU A 572 23.90 -28.62 11.04
CA GLU A 572 24.81 -29.73 10.76
C GLU A 572 24.23 -30.71 9.73
N PHE A 573 22.92 -30.97 9.76
CA PHE A 573 22.26 -31.76 8.73
C PHE A 573 22.36 -31.10 7.35
N ARG A 574 22.14 -29.78 7.27
CA ARG A 574 22.26 -29.04 6.01
C ARG A 574 23.70 -29.09 5.48
N LYS A 575 24.70 -28.90 6.34
CA LYS A 575 26.11 -29.08 5.95
C LYS A 575 26.39 -30.49 5.43
N HIS A 576 25.82 -31.51 6.08
CA HIS A 576 25.99 -32.89 5.64
C HIS A 576 25.42 -33.12 4.23
N LEU A 577 24.19 -32.66 3.96
CA LEU A 577 23.59 -32.77 2.61
C LEU A 577 24.48 -32.16 1.52
N LEU A 578 25.11 -31.01 1.79
CA LEU A 578 26.04 -30.40 0.85
C LEU A 578 27.34 -31.20 0.70
N SER A 579 27.87 -31.75 1.80
CA SER A 579 29.09 -32.55 1.80
C SER A 579 28.99 -33.80 0.93
N MET A 580 27.79 -34.39 0.79
CA MET A 580 27.53 -35.57 -0.04
C MET A 580 27.85 -35.35 -1.53
N PHE A 581 27.84 -34.10 -2.01
CA PHE A 581 28.21 -33.78 -3.39
C PHE A 581 29.74 -33.72 -3.58
N THR A 582 30.51 -33.50 -2.53
CA THR A 582 31.98 -33.36 -2.59
C THR A 582 32.71 -34.70 -2.52
N ARG A 583 32.19 -35.62 -1.72
CA ARG A 583 32.67 -36.99 -1.52
C ARG A 583 31.60 -37.88 -2.11
N LYS A 584 31.86 -38.63 -3.19
CA LYS A 584 30.85 -39.51 -3.83
C LYS A 584 30.33 -40.55 -2.81
N HIS A 585 29.31 -40.19 -2.03
CA HIS A 585 28.75 -41.00 -0.97
C HIS A 585 27.54 -41.77 -1.48
N THR A 586 27.60 -43.09 -1.28
CA THR A 586 26.44 -43.97 -1.32
C THR A 586 26.14 -44.38 0.12
N ILE A 587 24.94 -44.06 0.61
CA ILE A 587 24.50 -44.42 1.96
C ILE A 587 23.48 -45.55 1.84
N ARG A 588 23.74 -46.68 2.51
CA ARG A 588 22.82 -47.82 2.51
C ARG A 588 21.73 -47.63 3.56
N GLY A 589 20.47 -47.75 3.14
CA GLY A 589 19.31 -47.90 4.02
C GLY A 589 19.03 -49.37 4.35
N LEU A 590 17.85 -49.64 4.90
CA LEU A 590 17.38 -51.00 5.20
C LEU A 590 16.97 -51.75 3.93
N HIS A 591 16.42 -51.06 2.94
CA HIS A 591 15.83 -51.66 1.73
C HIS A 591 16.39 -51.11 0.42
N GLY A 592 17.06 -49.94 0.44
CA GLY A 592 17.66 -49.31 -0.73
C GLY A 592 18.93 -48.53 -0.41
N GLU A 593 19.40 -47.76 -1.37
CA GLU A 593 20.59 -46.91 -1.24
C GLU A 593 20.33 -45.50 -1.74
N LEU A 594 20.89 -44.53 -1.04
CA LEU A 594 20.85 -43.12 -1.38
C LEU A 594 22.15 -42.77 -2.10
N ILE A 595 22.02 -42.31 -3.35
CA ILE A 595 23.10 -42.04 -4.28
C ILE A 595 23.12 -40.56 -4.59
N THR A 596 24.31 -39.98 -4.52
CA THR A 596 24.52 -38.57 -4.86
C THR A 596 25.16 -38.43 -6.23
N TYR A 597 24.56 -37.58 -7.07
CA TYR A 597 25.06 -37.21 -8.38
C TYR A 597 25.54 -35.76 -8.37
N ALA A 598 26.83 -35.54 -8.63
CA ALA A 598 27.38 -34.21 -8.87
C ALA A 598 27.46 -33.95 -10.39
N GLY A 599 26.73 -32.94 -10.85
CA GLY A 599 26.70 -32.47 -12.23
C GLY A 599 28.01 -31.81 -12.67
N VAL A 600 28.17 -31.60 -13.97
CA VAL A 600 29.44 -31.12 -14.56
C VAL A 600 29.85 -29.75 -14.02
N ASN A 601 28.88 -28.86 -13.78
CA ASN A 601 29.11 -27.51 -13.28
C ASN A 601 29.53 -27.43 -11.81
N PHE A 602 29.25 -28.46 -11.00
CA PHE A 602 29.65 -28.47 -9.58
C PHE A 602 31.18 -28.43 -9.39
N ARG A 603 31.94 -28.90 -10.39
CA ARG A 603 33.42 -28.87 -10.38
C ARG A 603 34.01 -27.46 -10.31
N LYS A 604 33.23 -26.42 -10.61
CA LYS A 604 33.66 -25.01 -10.55
C LYS A 604 33.82 -24.50 -9.11
N TYR A 605 33.18 -25.16 -8.14
CA TYR A 605 33.20 -24.72 -6.75
C TYR A 605 34.39 -25.34 -5.99
N LYS A 606 35.13 -24.52 -5.25
CA LYS A 606 36.23 -24.98 -4.39
C LYS A 606 35.64 -25.60 -3.12
N GLN A 607 35.95 -26.88 -2.87
CA GLN A 607 35.40 -27.63 -1.73
C GLN A 607 35.64 -26.94 -0.38
N LYS A 608 36.76 -26.24 -0.18
CA LYS A 608 37.09 -25.57 1.09
C LYS A 608 36.14 -24.42 1.44
N ASP A 609 35.63 -23.68 0.45
CA ASP A 609 34.80 -22.49 0.70
C ASP A 609 33.35 -22.86 1.03
N LEU A 610 32.88 -23.99 0.51
CA LEU A 610 31.53 -24.54 0.72
C LEU A 610 31.26 -25.03 2.15
N PHE A 611 32.28 -25.58 2.84
CA PHE A 611 32.13 -26.12 4.20
C PHE A 611 31.96 -25.05 5.29
N TYR A 612 32.36 -23.80 5.01
CA TYR A 612 32.20 -22.67 5.94
C TYR A 612 30.96 -21.81 5.66
N ALA A 613 30.18 -22.13 4.62
CA ALA A 613 29.00 -21.36 4.26
C ALA A 613 27.88 -21.58 5.30
N LYS A 614 27.44 -20.50 5.95
CA LYS A 614 26.24 -20.52 6.80
C LYS A 614 25.03 -20.91 5.96
N SER A 615 24.18 -21.78 6.50
CA SER A 615 22.99 -22.27 5.80
C SER A 615 21.70 -21.88 6.52
N HIS A 616 20.66 -21.55 5.76
CA HIS A 616 19.33 -21.25 6.27
C HIS A 616 18.24 -21.80 5.35
N VAL A 617 17.04 -21.97 5.89
CA VAL A 617 15.88 -22.48 5.15
C VAL A 617 14.99 -21.30 4.73
N ILE A 618 14.67 -21.19 3.45
CA ILE A 618 13.74 -20.17 2.96
C ILE A 618 12.32 -20.55 3.40
N LYS A 619 11.59 -19.60 4.01
CA LYS A 619 10.23 -19.81 4.54
C LYS A 619 9.13 -19.78 3.47
N ALA A 620 9.45 -20.11 2.22
CA ALA A 620 8.53 -20.10 1.08
C ALA A 620 8.40 -21.49 0.45
N ASP A 621 7.16 -21.79 0.09
CA ASP A 621 6.68 -22.79 -0.88
C ASP A 621 6.27 -24.21 -0.47
N GLN A 622 5.32 -24.68 -1.29
CA GLN A 622 4.51 -25.88 -1.17
C GLN A 622 5.31 -27.09 -1.70
N ASN A 623 5.15 -28.24 -1.03
CA ASN A 623 5.70 -29.58 -1.36
C ASN A 623 7.22 -29.82 -1.28
N ASN A 624 8.06 -28.78 -1.26
CA ASN A 624 9.50 -28.93 -1.06
C ASN A 624 10.02 -28.03 0.07
N SER A 625 11.31 -28.14 0.39
CA SER A 625 11.99 -27.27 1.35
C SER A 625 13.31 -26.79 0.76
N SER A 626 13.45 -25.47 0.62
CA SER A 626 14.62 -24.86 -0.01
C SER A 626 15.65 -24.41 1.02
N ILE A 627 16.86 -24.94 0.90
CA ILE A 627 18.02 -24.64 1.76
C ILE A 627 19.00 -23.78 0.96
N VAL A 628 19.39 -22.64 1.50
CA VAL A 628 20.41 -21.76 0.91
C VAL A 628 21.73 -21.92 1.67
N TYR A 629 22.83 -22.08 0.93
CA TYR A 629 24.19 -22.09 1.46
C TYR A 629 24.92 -20.81 1.03
N GLY A 630 25.14 -19.90 1.99
CA GLY A 630 25.76 -18.60 1.72
C GLY A 630 24.95 -17.76 0.73
N LYS A 631 25.62 -17.32 -0.36
CA LYS A 631 25.00 -16.64 -1.50
C LYS A 631 25.32 -17.36 -2.82
N GLU A 632 25.68 -18.63 -2.74
CA GLU A 632 26.26 -19.36 -3.87
C GLU A 632 25.38 -20.50 -4.34
N LEU A 633 24.76 -21.24 -3.42
CA LEU A 633 24.03 -22.48 -3.73
C LEU A 633 22.65 -22.54 -3.07
N ILE A 634 21.72 -23.20 -3.75
CA ILE A 634 20.41 -23.58 -3.22
C ILE A 634 20.17 -25.07 -3.43
N PHE A 635 19.70 -25.76 -2.39
CA PHE A 635 19.29 -27.16 -2.44
C PHE A 635 17.81 -27.28 -2.13
N LYS A 636 17.05 -27.80 -3.08
CA LYS A 636 15.63 -28.12 -2.91
C LYS A 636 15.49 -29.56 -2.46
N LEU A 637 14.96 -29.77 -1.26
CA LEU A 637 14.61 -31.08 -0.72
C LEU A 637 13.12 -31.36 -0.96
N TYR A 638 12.79 -32.37 -1.77
CA TYR A 638 11.40 -32.73 -2.03
C TYR A 638 10.81 -33.45 -0.81
N ARG A 639 9.66 -32.97 -0.33
CA ARG A 639 8.98 -33.58 0.83
C ARG A 639 7.99 -34.65 0.41
N ARG A 640 7.28 -34.45 -0.70
CA ARG A 640 6.47 -35.49 -1.35
C ARG A 640 7.30 -36.10 -2.47
N LEU A 641 7.36 -37.43 -2.51
CA LEU A 641 8.20 -38.19 -3.42
C LEU A 641 7.34 -39.06 -4.33
N ASP A 642 7.73 -39.11 -5.60
CA ASP A 642 7.14 -39.99 -6.60
C ASP A 642 8.23 -40.93 -7.14
N GLU A 643 7.86 -42.19 -7.42
CA GLU A 643 8.73 -43.12 -8.14
C GLU A 643 8.81 -42.73 -9.62
N GLY A 644 10.04 -42.57 -10.13
CA GLY A 644 10.34 -42.26 -11.52
C GLY A 644 11.09 -40.95 -11.74
N MET A 645 11.28 -40.61 -13.02
CA MET A 645 12.03 -39.41 -13.43
C MET A 645 11.32 -38.11 -13.01
N ASN A 646 11.92 -37.33 -12.12
CA ASN A 646 11.40 -36.02 -11.72
C ASN A 646 11.51 -34.98 -12.88
N PRO A 647 10.43 -34.26 -13.23
CA PRO A 647 10.44 -33.28 -14.32
C PRO A 647 11.42 -32.12 -14.11
N GLU A 648 11.59 -31.63 -12.88
CA GLU A 648 12.51 -30.52 -12.60
C GLU A 648 13.96 -30.97 -12.79
N LEU A 649 14.32 -32.15 -12.28
CA LEU A 649 15.65 -32.74 -12.53
C LEU A 649 15.91 -32.89 -14.03
N GLU A 650 14.95 -33.48 -14.76
CA GLU A 650 15.06 -33.75 -16.20
C GLU A 650 15.23 -32.45 -17.01
N ILE A 651 14.39 -31.45 -16.77
CA ILE A 651 14.39 -30.17 -17.51
C ILE A 651 15.59 -29.31 -17.11
N CYS A 652 15.89 -29.14 -15.82
CA CYS A 652 17.02 -28.32 -15.39
C CYS A 652 18.34 -28.89 -15.88
N ARG A 653 18.51 -30.21 -15.85
CA ARG A 653 19.69 -30.88 -16.40
C ARG A 653 19.79 -30.68 -17.92
N PHE A 654 18.69 -30.84 -18.66
CA PHE A 654 18.66 -30.59 -20.10
C PHE A 654 19.02 -29.13 -20.46
N LEU A 655 18.39 -28.16 -19.80
CA LEU A 655 18.62 -26.74 -20.03
C LEU A 655 20.05 -26.31 -19.67
N THR A 656 20.63 -26.91 -18.63
CA THR A 656 21.98 -26.59 -18.17
C THR A 656 23.07 -27.30 -18.97
N GLU A 657 22.97 -28.61 -19.12
CA GLU A 657 24.06 -29.45 -19.66
C GLU A 657 24.02 -29.57 -21.19
N LYS A 658 22.83 -29.59 -21.82
CA LYS A 658 22.71 -29.70 -23.28
C LYS A 658 22.57 -28.35 -23.97
N ILE A 659 21.65 -27.50 -23.50
CA ILE A 659 21.29 -26.26 -24.22
C ILE A 659 22.07 -25.01 -23.72
N SER A 660 22.60 -25.03 -22.50
CA SER A 660 23.24 -23.87 -21.86
C SER A 660 22.33 -22.63 -21.80
N PHE A 661 21.05 -22.83 -21.43
CA PHE A 661 20.09 -21.74 -21.28
C PHE A 661 20.45 -20.85 -20.09
N LYS A 662 20.60 -19.53 -20.32
CA LYS A 662 21.15 -18.59 -19.33
C LYS A 662 20.16 -18.06 -18.30
N HIS A 663 18.85 -18.24 -18.50
CA HIS A 663 17.80 -17.64 -17.67
C HIS A 663 17.09 -18.65 -16.76
N THR A 664 17.83 -19.68 -16.32
CA THR A 664 17.44 -20.64 -15.29
C THR A 664 18.65 -20.88 -14.38
N PRO A 665 18.49 -21.13 -13.07
CA PRO A 665 19.60 -21.50 -12.21
C PRO A 665 20.32 -22.76 -12.75
N PRO A 666 21.64 -22.71 -12.97
CA PRO A 666 22.39 -23.88 -13.40
C PRO A 666 22.21 -25.06 -12.45
N PHE A 667 21.94 -26.23 -13.03
CA PHE A 667 21.91 -27.50 -12.31
C PHE A 667 23.32 -27.94 -11.91
N LEU A 668 23.49 -28.33 -10.65
CA LEU A 668 24.77 -28.74 -10.06
C LEU A 668 24.78 -30.17 -9.55
N GLY A 669 23.63 -30.78 -9.25
CA GLY A 669 23.59 -32.15 -8.78
C GLY A 669 22.23 -32.58 -8.25
N ALA A 670 22.06 -33.87 -7.99
CA ALA A 670 20.85 -34.42 -7.39
C ALA A 670 21.17 -35.53 -6.39
N ILE A 671 20.25 -35.78 -5.46
CA ILE A 671 20.25 -36.95 -4.59
C ILE A 671 19.09 -37.85 -5.03
N GLU A 672 19.37 -39.13 -5.25
CA GLU A 672 18.39 -40.15 -5.63
C GLU A 672 18.37 -41.29 -4.62
N TYR A 673 17.19 -41.83 -4.33
CA TYR A 673 17.02 -43.09 -3.62
C TYR A 673 16.71 -44.20 -4.63
N ARG A 674 17.43 -45.32 -4.54
CA ARG A 674 17.27 -46.48 -5.43
C ARG A 674 17.01 -47.75 -4.64
N ARG A 675 16.08 -48.55 -5.15
CA ARG A 675 15.75 -49.87 -4.62
C ARG A 675 15.80 -50.90 -5.74
N HIS A 676 16.26 -52.10 -5.42
CA HIS A 676 16.35 -53.17 -6.40
C HIS A 676 14.95 -53.53 -6.96
N GLY A 677 14.79 -53.48 -8.29
CA GLY A 677 13.52 -53.78 -8.98
C GLY A 677 12.50 -52.63 -9.08
N HIS A 678 12.83 -51.42 -8.61
CA HIS A 678 11.98 -50.23 -8.67
C HIS A 678 12.66 -49.08 -9.44
N GLU A 679 11.88 -48.09 -9.91
CA GLU A 679 12.42 -46.86 -10.48
C GLU A 679 13.10 -45.98 -9.39
N SER A 680 14.00 -45.10 -9.79
CA SER A 680 14.66 -44.18 -8.86
C SER A 680 13.68 -43.11 -8.35
N VAL A 681 13.89 -42.66 -7.12
CA VAL A 681 13.13 -41.58 -6.48
C VAL A 681 14.08 -40.40 -6.27
N VAL A 682 13.75 -39.23 -6.78
CA VAL A 682 14.59 -38.02 -6.60
C VAL A 682 14.28 -37.39 -5.25
N ILE A 683 15.28 -37.31 -4.37
CA ILE A 683 15.18 -36.76 -3.02
C ILE A 683 15.35 -35.24 -3.02
N GLY A 684 16.24 -34.72 -3.87
CA GLY A 684 16.46 -33.29 -3.97
C GLY A 684 17.45 -32.90 -5.06
N ILE A 685 17.47 -31.62 -5.41
CA ILE A 685 18.35 -31.05 -6.44
C ILE A 685 19.16 -29.88 -5.88
N LEU A 686 20.40 -29.76 -6.36
CA LEU A 686 21.33 -28.68 -6.07
C LEU A 686 21.46 -27.78 -7.30
N GLN A 687 21.33 -26.47 -7.10
CA GLN A 687 21.41 -25.44 -8.13
C GLN A 687 22.22 -24.23 -7.64
N ASP A 688 22.66 -23.39 -8.56
CA ASP A 688 23.22 -22.08 -8.20
C ASP A 688 22.17 -21.22 -7.50
N PHE A 689 22.60 -20.44 -6.52
CA PHE A 689 21.78 -19.41 -5.92
C PHE A 689 21.78 -18.15 -6.80
N VAL A 690 20.59 -17.75 -7.26
CA VAL A 690 20.43 -16.47 -7.97
C VAL A 690 20.13 -15.37 -6.96
N SER A 691 21.10 -14.45 -6.79
CA SER A 691 20.86 -13.23 -6.01
C SER A 691 19.80 -12.38 -6.74
N SER A 692 18.64 -12.22 -6.11
CA SER A 692 17.48 -11.50 -6.63
C SER A 692 17.02 -10.42 -5.66
N GLU A 693 16.38 -9.38 -6.19
CA GLU A 693 15.77 -8.30 -5.39
C GLU A 693 14.37 -8.69 -4.88
N GLY A 694 13.79 -9.75 -5.45
CA GLY A 694 12.49 -10.32 -5.10
C GLY A 694 11.95 -11.24 -6.19
N ASP A 695 10.72 -11.72 -6.01
CA ASP A 695 9.97 -12.41 -7.06
C ASP A 695 9.21 -11.40 -7.96
N ALA A 696 8.87 -11.83 -9.17
CA ALA A 696 8.11 -10.98 -10.11
C ALA A 696 6.69 -10.68 -9.60
N TRP A 697 6.18 -11.47 -8.65
CA TRP A 697 4.89 -11.26 -8.02
C TRP A 697 4.89 -9.99 -7.15
N THR A 698 5.85 -9.86 -6.23
CA THR A 698 6.00 -8.72 -5.32
C THR A 698 6.27 -7.45 -6.12
N TYR A 699 7.18 -7.51 -7.10
CA TYR A 699 7.44 -6.39 -8.00
C TYR A 699 6.16 -5.91 -8.73
N SER A 700 5.33 -6.85 -9.21
CA SER A 700 4.08 -6.52 -9.90
C SER A 700 3.07 -5.85 -8.96
N LEU A 701 2.97 -6.31 -7.70
CA LEU A 701 2.09 -5.70 -6.70
C LEU A 701 2.51 -4.27 -6.35
N ASP A 702 3.81 -4.00 -6.20
CA ASP A 702 4.32 -2.66 -5.88
C ASP A 702 4.12 -1.69 -7.05
N SER A 703 4.27 -2.18 -8.29
CA SER A 703 3.96 -1.42 -9.50
C SER A 703 2.46 -1.06 -9.58
N LEU A 704 1.58 -2.04 -9.32
CA LEU A 704 0.12 -1.84 -9.26
C LEU A 704 -0.29 -0.86 -8.17
N GLY A 705 0.38 -0.88 -7.02
CA GLY A 705 0.13 0.07 -5.94
C GLY A 705 0.37 1.52 -6.36
N ARG A 706 1.55 1.78 -6.94
CA ARG A 706 1.89 3.09 -7.52
C ARG A 706 0.89 3.53 -8.58
N TYR A 707 0.47 2.60 -9.43
CA TYR A 707 -0.55 2.84 -10.45
C TYR A 707 -1.88 3.31 -9.85
N PHE A 708 -2.39 2.63 -8.81
CA PHE A 708 -3.62 3.04 -8.13
C PHE A 708 -3.51 4.37 -7.38
N ASP A 709 -2.36 4.64 -6.75
CA ASP A 709 -2.13 5.93 -6.08
C ASP A 709 -2.14 7.10 -7.06
N CYS A 710 -1.54 6.93 -8.25
CA CYS A 710 -1.59 7.92 -9.33
C CYS A 710 -3.03 8.20 -9.80
N ILE A 711 -3.86 7.16 -9.94
CA ILE A 711 -5.27 7.31 -10.34
C ILE A 711 -6.06 8.05 -9.26
N LEU A 712 -5.91 7.67 -8.00
CA LEU A 712 -6.63 8.32 -6.89
C LEU A 712 -6.25 9.79 -6.73
N ALA A 713 -4.99 10.13 -6.98
CA ALA A 713 -4.52 11.51 -6.97
C ALA A 713 -5.09 12.34 -8.14
N LYS A 714 -5.47 11.72 -9.26
CA LYS A 714 -6.13 12.35 -10.43
C LYS A 714 -7.65 12.15 -10.51
N LYS A 715 -8.28 11.63 -9.45
CA LYS A 715 -9.72 11.28 -9.42
C LYS A 715 -10.67 12.40 -9.88
N CYS A 716 -10.29 13.67 -9.68
CA CYS A 716 -11.11 14.83 -10.10
C CYS A 716 -10.98 15.18 -11.60
N GLU A 717 -9.87 14.81 -12.24
CA GLU A 717 -9.55 15.12 -13.64
C GLU A 717 -9.98 13.98 -14.58
N ILE A 718 -9.78 12.74 -14.12
CA ILE A 718 -10.02 11.52 -14.88
C ILE A 718 -11.34 10.91 -14.40
N ARG A 719 -12.43 11.19 -15.13
CA ARG A 719 -13.79 10.76 -14.73
C ARG A 719 -14.09 9.30 -15.09
N GLU A 720 -13.56 8.79 -16.20
CA GLU A 720 -13.84 7.43 -16.69
C GLU A 720 -12.59 6.80 -17.31
N ALA A 721 -12.44 5.48 -17.13
CA ALA A 721 -11.44 4.72 -17.86
C ALA A 721 -11.83 4.65 -19.34
N PRO A 722 -10.87 4.74 -20.28
CA PRO A 722 -11.17 4.61 -21.70
C PRO A 722 -11.89 3.29 -22.01
N GLU A 723 -12.90 3.33 -22.89
CA GLU A 723 -13.48 2.12 -23.44
C GLU A 723 -12.43 1.39 -24.30
N VAL A 724 -12.16 0.14 -23.98
CA VAL A 724 -11.24 -0.71 -24.73
C VAL A 724 -12.02 -1.64 -25.65
N ALA A 725 -11.57 -1.76 -26.90
CA ALA A 725 -12.11 -2.71 -27.88
C ALA A 725 -12.22 -4.14 -27.32
N SER A 726 -13.22 -4.88 -27.81
CA SER A 726 -13.65 -6.17 -27.28
C SER A 726 -12.66 -7.33 -27.49
N SER A 727 -11.76 -7.27 -28.49
CA SER A 727 -10.87 -8.39 -28.82
C SER A 727 -9.42 -8.20 -28.31
N ARG A 728 -8.87 -9.24 -27.67
CA ARG A 728 -7.54 -9.21 -27.01
C ARG A 728 -6.35 -9.14 -27.98
N LEU A 729 -6.53 -9.55 -29.25
CA LEU A 729 -5.48 -9.54 -30.27
C LEU A 729 -5.43 -8.24 -31.08
N GLU A 730 -6.55 -7.52 -31.25
CA GLU A 730 -6.56 -6.21 -31.92
C GLU A 730 -5.83 -5.14 -31.10
N PHE A 731 -5.80 -5.31 -29.77
CA PHE A 731 -5.12 -4.40 -28.84
C PHE A 731 -3.58 -4.44 -28.91
N ILE A 732 -2.99 -5.46 -29.55
CA ILE A 732 -1.53 -5.66 -29.64
C ILE A 732 -0.82 -4.48 -30.36
N PHE A 733 -1.55 -3.69 -31.14
CA PHE A 733 -0.99 -2.69 -32.06
C PHE A 733 -1.55 -1.27 -31.94
N GLN A 734 -2.34 -0.92 -30.92
CA GLN A 734 -2.81 0.46 -30.74
C GLN A 734 -1.84 1.28 -29.86
N GLU A 735 -1.30 2.37 -30.40
CA GLU A 735 -0.57 3.40 -29.65
C GLU A 735 -1.55 4.23 -28.83
N ILE A 736 -1.33 4.33 -27.51
CA ILE A 736 -2.11 5.21 -26.62
C ILE A 736 -1.13 6.06 -25.81
N PRO A 737 -0.88 7.32 -26.24
CA PRO A 737 0.14 8.18 -25.65
C PRO A 737 -0.08 8.54 -24.16
N ILE A 738 -1.34 8.61 -23.71
CA ILE A 738 -1.68 9.11 -22.35
C ILE A 738 -1.48 8.05 -21.25
N PHE A 739 -1.43 6.75 -21.59
CA PHE A 739 -1.41 5.67 -20.59
C PHE A 739 -0.03 5.18 -20.17
N GLN A 740 0.99 5.36 -21.02
CA GLN A 740 2.35 4.94 -20.71
C GLN A 740 2.93 5.70 -19.51
N GLU A 741 2.57 6.98 -19.33
CA GLU A 741 2.98 7.77 -18.17
C GLU A 741 2.39 7.28 -16.85
N ILE A 742 1.16 6.73 -16.86
CA ILE A 742 0.46 6.29 -15.64
C ILE A 742 0.89 4.88 -15.23
N ILE A 743 0.99 3.95 -16.19
CA ILE A 743 1.46 2.57 -15.94
C ILE A 743 2.96 2.57 -15.62
N GLY A 744 3.70 3.53 -16.18
CA GLY A 744 5.15 3.65 -16.06
C GLY A 744 5.89 2.81 -17.11
N VAL A 745 6.80 3.46 -17.84
CA VAL A 745 7.61 2.83 -18.91
C VAL A 745 8.35 1.60 -18.41
N ALA A 746 8.95 1.68 -17.22
CA ALA A 746 9.68 0.57 -16.61
C ALA A 746 8.82 -0.69 -16.44
N CYS A 747 7.53 -0.57 -16.09
CA CYS A 747 6.66 -1.73 -15.93
C CYS A 747 6.43 -2.46 -17.26
N LEU A 748 6.24 -1.72 -18.35
CA LEU A 748 6.03 -2.28 -19.68
C LEU A 748 7.30 -2.91 -20.25
N GLU A 749 8.46 -2.28 -20.06
CA GLU A 749 9.76 -2.83 -20.46
C GLU A 749 10.04 -4.16 -19.75
N MET A 750 9.76 -4.21 -18.45
CA MET A 750 9.90 -5.44 -17.66
C MET A 750 8.96 -6.55 -18.16
N VAL A 751 7.68 -6.26 -18.37
CA VAL A 751 6.72 -7.27 -18.88
C VAL A 751 7.10 -7.76 -20.28
N THR A 752 7.59 -6.88 -21.14
CA THR A 752 8.12 -7.21 -22.47
C THR A 752 9.32 -8.15 -22.35
N LEU A 753 10.26 -7.86 -21.45
CA LEU A 753 11.41 -8.72 -21.18
C LEU A 753 10.99 -10.11 -20.68
N LEU A 754 9.99 -10.18 -19.80
CA LEU A 754 9.43 -11.44 -19.32
C LEU A 754 8.83 -12.28 -20.46
N GLY A 755 8.08 -11.65 -21.38
CA GLY A 755 7.56 -12.29 -22.58
C GLY A 755 8.67 -12.88 -23.45
N LYS A 756 9.75 -12.13 -23.64
CA LYS A 756 10.95 -12.58 -24.37
C LYS A 756 11.64 -13.76 -23.68
N ARG A 757 11.87 -13.73 -22.35
CA ARG A 757 12.49 -14.85 -21.61
C ARG A 757 11.64 -16.12 -21.66
N THR A 758 10.33 -15.98 -21.61
CA THR A 758 9.40 -17.12 -21.75
C THR A 758 9.51 -17.74 -23.15
N ALA A 759 9.60 -16.92 -24.19
CA ALA A 759 9.80 -17.38 -25.55
C ALA A 759 11.14 -18.09 -25.76
N GLU A 760 12.24 -17.52 -25.24
CA GLU A 760 13.58 -18.12 -25.31
C GLU A 760 13.63 -19.48 -24.59
N LEU A 761 12.93 -19.63 -23.46
CA LEU A 761 12.78 -20.92 -22.77
C LEU A 761 12.11 -21.97 -23.68
N HIS A 762 10.98 -21.63 -24.31
CA HIS A 762 10.28 -22.57 -25.17
C HIS A 762 11.07 -22.92 -26.44
N LEU A 763 11.81 -21.96 -27.00
CA LEU A 763 12.75 -22.22 -28.09
C LEU A 763 13.83 -23.23 -27.66
N ALA A 764 14.44 -23.03 -26.48
CA ALA A 764 15.42 -23.95 -25.90
C ALA A 764 14.85 -25.36 -25.65
N LEU A 765 13.60 -25.47 -25.18
CA LEU A 765 12.94 -26.77 -24.97
C LEU A 765 12.52 -27.47 -26.26
N SER A 766 12.52 -26.75 -27.39
CA SER A 766 12.13 -27.26 -28.70
C SER A 766 13.30 -27.57 -29.65
N SER A 767 14.52 -27.18 -29.28
CA SER A 767 15.67 -27.21 -30.19
C SER A 767 16.29 -28.60 -30.38
N GLU A 768 15.96 -29.56 -29.51
CA GLU A 768 16.45 -30.93 -29.58
C GLU A 768 15.54 -31.79 -30.46
N THR A 769 16.13 -32.63 -31.31
CA THR A 769 15.41 -33.47 -32.28
C THR A 769 15.73 -34.95 -32.14
N GLU A 770 16.82 -35.32 -31.47
CA GLU A 770 17.25 -36.72 -31.31
C GLU A 770 16.70 -37.37 -30.03
N ASP A 771 16.61 -36.61 -28.94
CA ASP A 771 16.09 -37.11 -27.66
C ASP A 771 14.57 -37.19 -27.70
N SER A 772 14.02 -38.41 -27.75
CA SER A 772 12.57 -38.64 -27.78
C SER A 772 11.80 -37.97 -26.64
N ASN A 773 12.41 -37.64 -25.50
CA ASN A 773 11.73 -36.96 -24.39
C ASN A 773 11.54 -35.45 -24.63
N PHE A 774 12.36 -34.83 -25.49
CA PHE A 774 12.36 -33.39 -25.79
C PHE A 774 11.96 -33.09 -27.24
N ALA A 775 12.16 -34.03 -28.16
CA ALA A 775 11.83 -33.89 -29.58
C ALA A 775 10.37 -33.41 -29.76
N PRO A 776 10.13 -32.29 -30.46
CA PRO A 776 8.78 -31.79 -30.69
C PRO A 776 7.88 -32.82 -31.37
N GLU A 777 6.62 -32.92 -30.92
CA GLU A 777 5.64 -33.87 -31.46
C GLU A 777 4.50 -33.13 -32.20
N PRO A 778 3.96 -33.68 -33.29
CA PRO A 778 2.85 -33.03 -34.00
C PRO A 778 1.59 -32.92 -33.13
N PHE A 779 0.90 -31.79 -33.25
CA PHE A 779 -0.41 -31.56 -32.64
C PHE A 779 -1.50 -32.29 -33.44
N SER A 780 -1.61 -33.60 -33.22
CA SER A 780 -2.51 -34.48 -33.97
C SER A 780 -4.00 -34.22 -33.68
N LEU A 781 -4.87 -34.63 -34.61
CA LEU A 781 -6.33 -34.62 -34.41
C LEU A 781 -6.75 -35.49 -33.22
N SER A 782 -6.05 -36.61 -32.98
CA SER A 782 -6.31 -37.47 -31.82
C SER A 782 -5.97 -36.76 -30.50
N TYR A 783 -4.87 -36.01 -30.47
CA TYR A 783 -4.49 -35.21 -29.31
C TYR A 783 -5.47 -34.04 -29.08
N GLN A 784 -5.89 -33.34 -30.13
CA GLN A 784 -6.95 -32.32 -30.06
C GLN A 784 -8.23 -32.85 -29.42
N ARG A 785 -8.66 -34.05 -29.87
CA ARG A 785 -9.86 -34.70 -29.33
C ARG A 785 -9.69 -35.07 -27.86
N SER A 786 -8.53 -35.63 -27.49
CA SER A 786 -8.19 -35.97 -26.11
C SER A 786 -8.17 -34.74 -25.21
N LEU A 787 -7.57 -33.64 -25.68
CA LEU A 787 -7.51 -32.36 -24.97
C LEU A 787 -8.92 -31.81 -24.70
N TYR A 788 -9.78 -31.77 -25.73
CA TYR A 788 -11.18 -31.35 -25.60
C TYR A 788 -11.95 -32.20 -24.57
N GLN A 789 -11.82 -33.53 -24.64
CA GLN A 789 -12.49 -34.45 -23.71
C GLN A 789 -11.99 -34.26 -22.27
N SER A 790 -10.70 -34.03 -22.10
CA SER A 790 -10.09 -33.75 -20.79
C SER A 790 -10.62 -32.44 -20.20
N MET A 791 -10.59 -31.34 -20.97
CA MET A 791 -11.14 -30.04 -20.57
C MET A 791 -12.63 -30.14 -20.20
N GLN A 792 -13.42 -30.84 -21.02
CA GLN A 792 -14.85 -31.06 -20.76
C GLN A 792 -15.09 -31.83 -19.45
N SER A 793 -14.37 -32.94 -19.26
CA SER A 793 -14.53 -33.81 -18.08
C SER A 793 -14.11 -33.09 -16.80
N TYR A 794 -13.02 -32.33 -16.86
CA TYR A 794 -12.53 -31.54 -15.74
C TYR A 794 -13.51 -30.41 -15.39
N THR A 795 -14.02 -29.68 -16.39
CA THR A 795 -15.03 -28.63 -16.19
C THR A 795 -16.28 -29.16 -15.50
N LYS A 796 -16.83 -30.29 -15.97
CA LYS A 796 -17.98 -30.94 -15.32
C LYS A 796 -17.70 -31.28 -13.86
N ARG A 797 -16.49 -31.75 -13.54
CA ARG A 797 -16.07 -32.09 -12.18
C ARG A 797 -16.01 -30.86 -11.27
N VAL A 798 -15.38 -29.78 -11.74
CA VAL A 798 -15.28 -28.52 -10.99
C VAL A 798 -16.67 -27.90 -10.78
N PHE A 799 -17.55 -27.91 -11.80
CA PHE A 799 -18.91 -27.39 -11.65
C PHE A 799 -19.77 -28.26 -10.72
N ALA A 800 -19.59 -29.58 -10.71
CA ALA A 800 -20.22 -30.44 -9.71
C ALA A 800 -19.75 -30.11 -8.28
N LEU A 801 -18.44 -29.85 -8.11
CA LEU A 801 -17.88 -29.41 -6.84
C LEU A 801 -18.43 -28.04 -6.41
N LEU A 802 -18.51 -27.09 -7.35
CA LEU A 802 -19.08 -25.76 -7.13
C LEU A 802 -20.53 -25.86 -6.66
N ARG A 803 -21.36 -26.69 -7.32
CA ARG A 803 -22.76 -26.95 -6.90
C ARG A 803 -22.86 -27.54 -5.50
N LYS A 804 -21.94 -28.43 -5.12
CA LYS A 804 -21.91 -29.06 -3.79
C LYS A 804 -21.54 -28.06 -2.69
N ASN A 805 -20.67 -27.10 -2.99
CA ASN A 805 -20.13 -26.14 -2.03
C ASN A 805 -20.87 -24.79 -1.97
N VAL A 806 -21.97 -24.61 -2.70
CA VAL A 806 -22.76 -23.35 -2.75
C VAL A 806 -23.06 -22.78 -1.36
N LYS A 807 -23.43 -23.64 -0.40
CA LYS A 807 -23.79 -23.22 0.96
C LYS A 807 -22.60 -22.68 1.78
N ASN A 808 -21.38 -23.08 1.42
CA ASN A 808 -20.16 -22.73 2.13
C ASN A 808 -19.45 -21.50 1.54
N ILE A 809 -20.02 -20.88 0.50
CA ILE A 809 -19.46 -19.70 -0.16
C ILE A 809 -20.01 -18.42 0.51
N PRO A 810 -19.15 -17.41 0.77
CA PRO A 810 -19.55 -16.11 1.31
C PRO A 810 -20.63 -15.39 0.48
N ASP A 811 -21.52 -14.65 1.13
CA ASP A 811 -22.69 -14.01 0.49
C ASP A 811 -22.32 -13.06 -0.66
N ASN A 812 -21.24 -12.29 -0.51
CA ASN A 812 -20.74 -11.35 -1.51
C ASN A 812 -20.21 -12.01 -2.80
N GLN A 813 -20.08 -13.34 -2.84
CA GLN A 813 -19.62 -14.10 -4.01
C GLN A 813 -20.73 -14.93 -4.65
N ARG A 814 -21.88 -15.09 -3.97
CA ARG A 814 -22.99 -15.94 -4.44
C ARG A 814 -23.62 -15.41 -5.73
N GLU A 815 -23.75 -14.10 -5.88
CA GLU A 815 -24.31 -13.50 -7.11
C GLU A 815 -23.50 -13.88 -8.36
N LEU A 816 -22.17 -13.69 -8.31
CA LEU A 816 -21.29 -14.03 -9.44
C LEU A 816 -21.30 -15.53 -9.74
N MET A 817 -21.38 -16.36 -8.69
CA MET A 817 -21.50 -17.80 -8.84
C MET A 817 -22.84 -18.20 -9.49
N HIS A 818 -23.96 -17.59 -9.09
CA HIS A 818 -25.28 -17.84 -9.71
C HIS A 818 -25.31 -17.42 -11.18
N LEU A 819 -24.54 -16.39 -11.55
CA LEU A 819 -24.34 -15.99 -12.95
C LEU A 819 -23.54 -17.03 -13.74
N ILE A 820 -22.51 -17.63 -13.13
CA ILE A 820 -21.57 -18.53 -13.84
C ILE A 820 -22.06 -19.98 -13.90
N LEU A 821 -22.75 -20.47 -12.88
CA LEU A 821 -23.24 -21.86 -12.79
C LEU A 821 -24.02 -22.33 -14.03
N PRO A 822 -24.94 -21.54 -14.63
CA PRO A 822 -25.66 -21.91 -15.85
C PRO A 822 -24.78 -21.99 -17.12
N LEU A 823 -23.60 -21.37 -17.11
CA LEU A 823 -22.73 -21.23 -18.27
C LEU A 823 -21.87 -22.46 -18.55
N GLU A 824 -21.96 -23.52 -17.74
CA GLU A 824 -21.20 -24.77 -17.92
C GLU A 824 -21.23 -25.27 -19.36
N LYS A 825 -22.44 -25.31 -19.97
CA LYS A 825 -22.61 -25.76 -21.36
C LYS A 825 -21.96 -24.81 -22.38
N ALA A 826 -22.01 -23.50 -22.13
CA ALA A 826 -21.41 -22.50 -23.02
C ALA A 826 -19.87 -22.55 -22.96
N ILE A 827 -19.29 -22.76 -21.78
CA ILE A 827 -17.85 -22.98 -21.58
C ILE A 827 -17.39 -24.22 -22.35
N ILE A 828 -18.12 -25.32 -22.21
CA ILE A 828 -17.81 -26.57 -22.93
C ILE A 828 -17.93 -26.37 -24.45
N ALA A 829 -18.93 -25.61 -24.92
CA ALA A 829 -19.09 -25.31 -26.34
C ALA A 829 -17.91 -24.52 -26.92
N ARG A 830 -17.33 -23.58 -26.16
CA ARG A 830 -16.13 -22.82 -26.55
C ARG A 830 -14.90 -23.71 -26.74
N TYR A 831 -14.73 -24.76 -25.92
CA TYR A 831 -13.66 -25.74 -26.16
C TYR A 831 -13.83 -26.49 -27.49
N GLY A 832 -15.07 -26.60 -27.99
CA GLY A 832 -15.38 -27.24 -29.26
C GLY A 832 -14.73 -26.57 -30.47
N ASP A 833 -14.37 -25.29 -30.36
CA ASP A 833 -13.68 -24.55 -31.42
C ASP A 833 -12.29 -25.12 -31.73
N LEU A 834 -11.61 -25.73 -30.75
CA LEU A 834 -10.34 -26.44 -30.95
C LEU A 834 -10.44 -27.63 -31.91
N PHE A 835 -11.64 -28.18 -32.09
CA PHE A 835 -11.89 -29.36 -32.92
C PHE A 835 -12.47 -29.00 -34.29
N LYS A 836 -12.94 -27.77 -34.51
CA LYS A 836 -13.57 -27.35 -35.78
C LYS A 836 -12.60 -27.40 -36.97
N ARG A 837 -11.30 -27.18 -36.72
CA ARG A 837 -10.23 -27.24 -37.72
C ARG A 837 -8.96 -27.89 -37.16
N LYS A 838 -8.17 -28.52 -38.04
CA LYS A 838 -6.86 -29.06 -37.68
C LYS A 838 -5.90 -27.88 -37.44
N LEU A 839 -5.36 -27.79 -36.23
CA LEU A 839 -4.40 -26.75 -35.85
C LEU A 839 -2.99 -27.22 -36.19
N SER A 840 -2.28 -26.47 -37.02
CA SER A 840 -0.90 -26.79 -37.43
C SER A 840 0.09 -26.28 -36.38
N ALA A 841 0.36 -27.08 -35.35
CA ALA A 841 1.31 -26.78 -34.28
C ALA A 841 2.08 -28.03 -33.84
N MET A 842 3.07 -27.84 -32.97
CA MET A 842 3.84 -28.89 -32.30
C MET A 842 3.67 -28.80 -30.78
N LYS A 843 3.82 -29.93 -30.10
CA LYS A 843 3.88 -30.09 -28.65
C LYS A 843 5.34 -30.21 -28.25
N ILE A 844 5.72 -29.51 -27.18
CA ILE A 844 7.08 -29.56 -26.62
C ILE A 844 7.01 -29.77 -25.11
N ARG A 845 8.15 -29.96 -24.47
CA ARG A 845 8.25 -29.84 -23.01
C ARG A 845 7.99 -28.39 -22.62
N ILE A 846 7.21 -28.21 -21.56
CA ILE A 846 6.81 -26.91 -21.02
C ILE A 846 7.11 -26.89 -19.51
N HIS A 847 7.04 -25.73 -18.88
CA HIS A 847 7.16 -25.60 -17.44
C HIS A 847 5.95 -26.22 -16.71
N GLY A 848 4.75 -26.03 -17.24
CA GLY A 848 3.55 -26.75 -16.78
C GLY A 848 2.82 -26.18 -15.55
N ASP A 849 3.44 -25.25 -14.81
CA ASP A 849 2.80 -24.40 -13.78
C ASP A 849 3.48 -23.04 -13.70
N TYR A 850 3.49 -22.31 -14.83
CA TYR A 850 4.23 -21.07 -14.97
C TYR A 850 3.43 -19.84 -14.50
N HIS A 851 3.91 -19.13 -13.48
CA HIS A 851 3.30 -17.91 -12.95
C HIS A 851 4.34 -16.96 -12.33
N LEU A 852 3.95 -15.74 -11.95
CA LEU A 852 4.88 -14.71 -11.45
C LEU A 852 5.70 -15.13 -10.21
N GLY A 853 5.17 -16.01 -9.36
CA GLY A 853 5.93 -16.58 -8.23
C GLY A 853 7.09 -17.51 -8.63
N HIS A 854 7.10 -18.04 -9.86
CA HIS A 854 8.16 -18.91 -10.38
C HIS A 854 9.17 -18.15 -11.26
N VAL A 855 9.22 -16.82 -11.06
CA VAL A 855 10.10 -15.93 -11.80
C VAL A 855 10.80 -15.01 -10.80
N LEU A 856 12.13 -15.10 -10.75
CA LEU A 856 12.98 -14.24 -9.92
C LEU A 856 13.40 -13.00 -10.69
N TYR A 857 13.40 -11.85 -10.03
CA TYR A 857 13.84 -10.57 -10.61
C TYR A 857 15.20 -10.15 -10.05
N THR A 858 16.18 -9.93 -10.93
CA THR A 858 17.56 -9.56 -10.57
C THR A 858 17.85 -8.06 -10.67
N GLY A 859 16.82 -7.21 -10.71
CA GLY A 859 16.95 -5.76 -10.96
C GLY A 859 17.00 -5.38 -12.44
N ASN A 860 17.49 -6.25 -13.33
CA ASN A 860 17.56 -5.99 -14.77
C ASN A 860 17.17 -7.19 -15.66
N ASN A 861 16.87 -8.35 -15.08
CA ASN A 861 16.57 -9.56 -15.83
C ASN A 861 15.67 -10.51 -15.02
N PHE A 862 15.20 -11.56 -15.69
CA PHE A 862 14.39 -12.62 -15.08
C PHE A 862 15.06 -13.98 -15.18
N PHE A 863 14.89 -14.77 -14.11
CA PHE A 863 15.25 -16.18 -14.04
C PHE A 863 13.99 -17.01 -13.77
N ILE A 864 13.79 -18.04 -14.57
CA ILE A 864 12.66 -18.97 -14.44
C ILE A 864 13.11 -20.15 -13.57
N ILE A 865 12.30 -20.49 -12.57
CA ILE A 865 12.60 -21.53 -11.58
C ILE A 865 11.41 -22.49 -11.46
N ASP A 866 11.61 -23.63 -10.78
CA ASP A 866 10.54 -24.55 -10.37
C ASP A 866 9.84 -25.33 -11.50
N PHE A 867 10.62 -26.09 -12.27
CA PHE A 867 10.12 -26.91 -13.38
C PHE A 867 9.45 -28.23 -12.94
N GLU A 868 8.96 -28.31 -11.69
CA GLU A 868 8.32 -29.51 -11.16
C GLU A 868 6.96 -29.80 -11.83
N GLY A 869 6.31 -28.74 -12.35
CA GLY A 869 4.96 -28.76 -12.89
C GLY A 869 3.89 -28.86 -11.80
N ASP A 870 2.61 -28.84 -12.21
CA ASP A 870 1.47 -28.86 -11.28
C ASP A 870 1.48 -30.08 -10.32
N PRO A 871 1.75 -29.89 -9.02
CA PRO A 871 1.95 -31.00 -8.08
C PRO A 871 0.68 -31.80 -7.78
N ALA A 872 -0.50 -31.31 -8.18
CA ALA A 872 -1.75 -32.05 -8.07
C ALA A 872 -1.85 -33.19 -9.11
N ARG A 873 -0.94 -33.24 -10.09
CA ARG A 873 -0.92 -34.22 -11.18
C ARG A 873 0.13 -35.30 -10.96
N THR A 874 -0.12 -36.46 -11.57
CA THR A 874 0.82 -37.59 -11.52
C THR A 874 2.12 -37.25 -12.26
N LEU A 875 3.22 -37.88 -11.85
CA LEU A 875 4.54 -37.70 -12.48
C LEU A 875 4.50 -37.86 -14.01
N SER A 876 3.81 -38.89 -14.50
CA SER A 876 3.66 -39.13 -15.94
C SER A 876 2.93 -37.99 -16.66
N GLU A 877 1.91 -37.41 -16.05
CA GLU A 877 1.17 -36.27 -16.62
C GLU A 877 1.99 -34.98 -16.66
N ARG A 878 2.89 -34.78 -15.68
CA ARG A 878 3.79 -33.63 -15.57
C ARG A 878 4.90 -33.66 -16.64
N ARG A 879 5.31 -34.84 -17.09
CA ARG A 879 6.31 -35.02 -18.17
C ARG A 879 5.73 -34.90 -19.59
N LEU A 880 4.41 -34.90 -19.77
CA LEU A 880 3.79 -34.85 -21.09
C LEU A 880 4.16 -33.57 -21.87
N LYS A 881 4.50 -33.73 -23.15
CA LYS A 881 4.64 -32.61 -24.08
C LYS A 881 3.29 -31.97 -24.37
N ARG A 882 3.22 -30.64 -24.26
CA ARG A 882 1.99 -29.84 -24.39
C ARG A 882 2.25 -28.62 -25.29
N SER A 883 1.19 -27.88 -25.59
CA SER A 883 1.34 -26.61 -26.30
C SER A 883 1.95 -25.56 -25.36
N PRO A 884 2.97 -24.80 -25.81
CA PRO A 884 3.55 -23.69 -25.04
C PRO A 884 2.56 -22.59 -24.66
N LEU A 885 1.46 -22.46 -25.41
CA LEU A 885 0.40 -21.50 -25.12
C LEU A 885 -0.29 -21.77 -23.77
N ARG A 886 -0.12 -22.96 -23.17
CA ARG A 886 -0.55 -23.20 -21.78
C ARG A 886 0.25 -22.40 -20.76
N ASP A 887 1.57 -22.36 -20.86
CA ASP A 887 2.40 -21.56 -19.94
C ASP A 887 2.12 -20.07 -20.13
N VAL A 888 1.94 -19.63 -21.39
CA VAL A 888 1.51 -18.26 -21.71
C VAL A 888 0.17 -17.92 -21.07
N ALA A 889 -0.82 -18.83 -21.17
CA ALA A 889 -2.13 -18.64 -20.53
C ALA A 889 -2.03 -18.58 -19.00
N CYS A 890 -1.19 -19.43 -18.39
CA CYS A 890 -0.96 -19.40 -16.94
C CYS A 890 -0.35 -18.07 -16.49
N MET A 891 0.65 -17.54 -17.20
CA MET A 891 1.26 -16.24 -16.87
C MET A 891 0.26 -15.08 -17.03
N ILE A 892 -0.54 -15.09 -18.11
CA ILE A 892 -1.59 -14.08 -18.30
C ILE A 892 -2.61 -14.12 -17.14
N ARG A 893 -3.03 -15.30 -16.70
CA ARG A 893 -3.89 -15.44 -15.52
C ARG A 893 -3.19 -14.98 -14.24
N SER A 894 -1.88 -15.17 -14.11
CA SER A 894 -1.09 -14.65 -12.99
C SER A 894 -1.14 -13.12 -12.91
N PHE A 895 -1.10 -12.40 -14.04
CA PHE A 895 -1.29 -10.93 -14.04
C PHE A 895 -2.69 -10.53 -13.58
N HIS A 896 -3.72 -11.25 -14.01
CA HIS A 896 -5.10 -11.03 -13.56
C HIS A 896 -5.24 -11.21 -12.04
N TYR A 897 -4.60 -12.26 -11.50
CA TYR A 897 -4.54 -12.52 -10.06
C TYR A 897 -3.82 -11.41 -9.29
N ALA A 898 -2.68 -10.94 -9.79
CA ALA A 898 -1.93 -9.85 -9.16
C ALA A 898 -2.76 -8.56 -9.11
N ALA A 899 -3.42 -8.20 -10.21
CA ALA A 899 -4.27 -7.00 -10.29
C ALA A 899 -5.43 -7.03 -9.29
N HIS A 900 -6.13 -8.16 -9.19
CA HIS A 900 -7.21 -8.34 -8.22
C HIS A 900 -6.70 -8.40 -6.78
N ASN A 901 -5.54 -9.02 -6.53
CA ASN A 901 -4.95 -9.07 -5.19
C ASN A 901 -4.55 -7.67 -4.72
N ALA A 902 -3.95 -6.86 -5.59
CA ALA A 902 -3.63 -5.47 -5.30
C ALA A 902 -4.91 -4.70 -4.96
N LEU A 903 -5.97 -4.80 -5.78
CA LEU A 903 -7.23 -4.12 -5.48
C LEU A 903 -7.82 -4.56 -4.12
N LEU A 904 -7.82 -5.86 -3.82
CA LEU A 904 -8.31 -6.39 -2.53
C LEU A 904 -7.47 -5.95 -1.33
N ARG A 905 -6.16 -5.72 -1.48
CA ARG A 905 -5.30 -5.16 -0.43
C ARG A 905 -5.51 -3.66 -0.23
N TYR A 906 -5.88 -2.94 -1.28
CA TYR A 906 -6.19 -1.51 -1.23
C TYR A 906 -7.63 -1.23 -0.74
N ALA A 907 -8.59 -2.12 -1.05
CA ALA A 907 -10.01 -2.04 -0.71
C ALA A 907 -10.37 -1.80 0.77
N PRO A 908 -9.63 -2.31 1.79
CA PRO A 908 -10.00 -2.13 3.19
C PRO A 908 -9.95 -0.67 3.65
N MET A 909 -9.25 0.21 2.93
CA MET A 909 -9.09 1.61 3.37
C MET A 909 -10.29 2.48 3.02
N ARG A 910 -10.96 2.29 1.87
CA ARG A 910 -12.18 3.02 1.46
C ARG A 910 -13.03 2.25 0.45
N PRO A 911 -14.22 1.76 0.83
CA PRO A 911 -15.13 1.06 -0.09
C PRO A 911 -15.57 1.92 -1.30
N GLU A 912 -15.62 3.24 -1.12
CA GLU A 912 -16.05 4.22 -2.14
C GLU A 912 -15.06 4.37 -3.31
N ASP A 913 -13.80 3.97 -3.13
CA ASP A 913 -12.77 4.08 -4.17
C ASP A 913 -12.74 2.84 -5.08
N ILE A 914 -13.37 1.72 -4.68
CA ILE A 914 -13.40 0.46 -5.45
C ILE A 914 -14.07 0.64 -6.82
N PRO A 915 -15.26 1.25 -6.95
CA PRO A 915 -15.91 1.43 -8.25
C PRO A 915 -15.09 2.29 -9.21
N VAL A 916 -14.22 3.15 -8.68
CA VAL A 916 -13.33 4.02 -9.46
C VAL A 916 -12.09 3.27 -9.91
N LEU A 917 -11.52 2.39 -9.09
CA LEU A 917 -10.29 1.66 -9.40
C LEU A 917 -10.52 0.42 -10.26
N GLU A 918 -11.70 -0.21 -10.18
CA GLU A 918 -11.99 -1.48 -10.86
C GLU A 918 -11.86 -1.40 -12.40
N PRO A 919 -12.37 -0.37 -13.11
CA PRO A 919 -12.15 -0.22 -14.55
C PRO A 919 -10.66 -0.04 -14.92
N TRP A 920 -9.88 0.61 -14.06
CA TRP A 920 -8.46 0.87 -14.27
C TRP A 920 -7.61 -0.37 -14.02
N MET A 921 -7.97 -1.18 -13.03
CA MET A 921 -7.36 -2.49 -12.81
C MET A 921 -7.53 -3.38 -14.06
N ASP A 922 -8.74 -3.44 -14.62
CA ASP A 922 -9.01 -4.20 -15.85
C ASP A 922 -8.17 -3.69 -17.02
N LEU A 923 -7.99 -2.38 -17.13
CA LEU A 923 -7.17 -1.75 -18.15
C LEU A 923 -5.69 -2.12 -18.01
N TRP A 924 -5.13 -2.01 -16.81
CA TRP A 924 -3.76 -2.43 -16.51
C TRP A 924 -3.52 -3.90 -16.90
N TYR A 925 -4.43 -4.79 -16.50
CA TYR A 925 -4.34 -6.22 -16.82
C TYR A 925 -4.30 -6.46 -18.33
N ARG A 926 -5.16 -5.79 -19.12
CA ARG A 926 -5.18 -5.93 -20.58
C ARG A 926 -3.88 -5.47 -21.24
N TYR A 927 -3.32 -4.34 -20.80
CA TYR A 927 -2.04 -3.83 -21.33
C TYR A 927 -0.87 -4.74 -21.00
N VAL A 928 -0.75 -5.17 -19.74
CA VAL A 928 0.33 -6.05 -19.31
C VAL A 928 0.25 -7.40 -20.00
N ALA A 929 -0.95 -8.00 -20.07
CA ALA A 929 -1.15 -9.24 -20.82
C ALA A 929 -0.85 -9.09 -22.32
N GLY A 930 -1.24 -7.96 -22.93
CA GLY A 930 -0.98 -7.64 -24.32
C GLY A 930 0.52 -7.48 -24.63
N ALA A 931 1.24 -6.70 -23.83
CA ALA A 931 2.69 -6.48 -23.98
C ALA A 931 3.48 -7.79 -23.83
N PHE A 932 3.13 -8.61 -22.84
CA PHE A 932 3.72 -9.93 -22.63
C PHE A 932 3.49 -10.85 -23.85
N LEU A 933 2.23 -10.96 -24.30
CA LEU A 933 1.86 -11.82 -25.41
C LEU A 933 2.51 -11.37 -26.72
N ARG A 934 2.58 -10.05 -26.97
CA ARG A 934 3.24 -9.48 -28.14
C ARG A 934 4.71 -9.86 -28.18
N ALA A 935 5.45 -9.57 -27.11
CA ALA A 935 6.87 -9.88 -27.02
C ALA A 935 7.15 -11.38 -27.18
N TYR A 936 6.28 -12.22 -26.60
CA TYR A 936 6.36 -13.66 -26.75
C TYR A 936 6.19 -14.09 -28.23
N LEU A 937 5.09 -13.69 -28.88
CA LEU A 937 4.76 -14.07 -30.26
C LEU A 937 5.77 -13.55 -31.28
N GLU A 938 6.27 -12.32 -31.10
CA GLU A 938 7.34 -11.76 -31.94
C GLU A 938 8.63 -12.58 -31.85
N THR A 939 8.98 -13.06 -30.64
CA THR A 939 10.20 -13.85 -30.43
C THR A 939 10.10 -15.27 -30.99
N VAL A 940 8.91 -15.89 -30.98
CA VAL A 940 8.68 -17.26 -31.50
C VAL A 940 8.07 -17.31 -32.90
N ALA A 941 8.07 -16.20 -33.65
CA ALA A 941 7.33 -16.06 -34.92
C ALA A 941 7.64 -17.16 -35.97
N HIS A 942 8.85 -17.74 -35.94
CA HIS A 942 9.27 -18.80 -36.86
C HIS A 942 9.31 -20.20 -36.23
N ALA A 943 8.84 -20.35 -35.00
CA ALA A 943 8.90 -21.61 -34.28
C ALA A 943 7.77 -22.57 -34.73
N PRO A 944 8.06 -23.86 -34.94
CA PRO A 944 7.07 -24.83 -35.45
C PRO A 944 5.97 -25.17 -34.44
N PHE A 945 6.15 -24.80 -33.16
CA PHE A 945 5.19 -25.09 -32.09
C PHE A 945 4.05 -24.06 -31.96
N ILE A 946 4.09 -22.95 -32.69
CA ILE A 946 3.00 -21.96 -32.77
C ILE A 946 2.31 -22.06 -34.14
N PRO A 947 0.96 -22.03 -34.20
CA PRO A 947 0.26 -21.95 -35.46
C PRO A 947 0.64 -20.71 -36.29
N PRO A 948 0.78 -20.84 -37.62
CA PRO A 948 1.08 -19.71 -38.49
C PRO A 948 -0.12 -18.75 -38.63
N ASP A 949 -1.35 -19.25 -38.52
CA ASP A 949 -2.56 -18.44 -38.55
C ASP A 949 -2.82 -17.81 -37.17
N LYS A 950 -2.92 -16.48 -37.12
CA LYS A 950 -3.23 -15.73 -35.90
C LYS A 950 -4.59 -16.14 -35.30
N ALA A 951 -5.57 -16.52 -36.12
CA ALA A 951 -6.85 -16.98 -35.62
C ALA A 951 -6.75 -18.35 -34.92
N ASP A 952 -5.81 -19.20 -35.33
CA ASP A 952 -5.52 -20.48 -34.66
C ASP A 952 -4.90 -20.24 -33.28
N VAL A 953 -3.95 -19.29 -33.20
CA VAL A 953 -3.35 -18.86 -31.92
C VAL A 953 -4.41 -18.33 -30.97
N ASP A 954 -5.33 -17.47 -31.45
CA ASP A 954 -6.44 -16.93 -30.66
C ASP A 954 -7.33 -18.04 -30.09
N THR A 955 -7.71 -18.99 -30.94
CA THR A 955 -8.58 -20.11 -30.58
C THR A 955 -7.95 -20.97 -29.49
N MET A 956 -6.66 -21.29 -29.63
CA MET A 956 -5.90 -22.04 -28.63
C MET A 956 -5.78 -21.26 -27.32
N LEU A 957 -5.41 -19.99 -27.38
CA LEU A 957 -5.18 -19.17 -26.20
C LEU A 957 -6.48 -18.95 -25.40
N LYS A 958 -7.60 -18.67 -26.06
CA LYS A 958 -8.92 -18.56 -25.41
C LYS A 958 -9.30 -19.84 -24.66
N ALA A 959 -9.09 -21.00 -25.28
CA ALA A 959 -9.38 -22.28 -24.65
C ALA A 959 -8.48 -22.55 -23.44
N PHE A 960 -7.17 -22.29 -23.54
CA PHE A 960 -6.23 -22.50 -22.43
C PHE A 960 -6.42 -21.52 -21.28
N LEU A 961 -6.75 -20.25 -21.56
CA LEU A 961 -7.08 -19.28 -20.52
C LEU A 961 -8.33 -19.68 -19.74
N LEU A 962 -9.35 -20.18 -20.45
CA LEU A 962 -10.58 -20.66 -19.84
C LEU A 962 -10.34 -21.94 -19.04
N GLU A 963 -9.58 -22.90 -19.58
CA GLU A 963 -9.15 -24.09 -18.85
C GLU A 963 -8.42 -23.72 -17.55
N ARG A 964 -7.46 -22.77 -17.60
CA ARG A 964 -6.72 -22.34 -16.41
C ARG A 964 -7.63 -21.65 -15.39
N ALA A 965 -8.58 -20.82 -15.82
CA ALA A 965 -9.55 -20.20 -14.92
C ALA A 965 -10.47 -21.23 -14.22
N ILE A 966 -10.84 -22.31 -14.91
CA ILE A 966 -11.59 -23.43 -14.30
C ILE A 966 -10.72 -24.22 -13.32
N TYR A 967 -9.45 -24.44 -13.64
CA TYR A 967 -8.49 -25.07 -12.74
C TYR A 967 -8.32 -24.26 -11.45
N GLU A 968 -8.12 -22.95 -11.57
CA GLU A 968 -8.04 -22.00 -10.47
C GLU A 968 -9.29 -22.04 -9.58
N LEU A 969 -10.49 -22.04 -10.19
CA LEU A 969 -11.74 -22.18 -9.45
C LEU A 969 -11.79 -23.48 -8.63
N GLY A 970 -11.39 -24.60 -9.23
CA GLY A 970 -11.32 -25.89 -8.54
C GLY A 970 -10.29 -25.89 -7.40
N TYR A 971 -9.15 -25.23 -7.57
CA TYR A 971 -8.13 -25.10 -6.55
C TYR A 971 -8.59 -24.25 -5.37
N GLU A 972 -9.16 -23.07 -5.62
CA GLU A 972 -9.60 -22.16 -4.55
C GLU A 972 -10.79 -22.73 -3.76
N LEU A 973 -11.67 -23.49 -4.42
CA LEU A 973 -12.76 -24.23 -3.75
C LEU A 973 -12.27 -25.21 -2.68
N ASN A 974 -11.09 -25.80 -2.86
CA ASN A 974 -10.54 -26.79 -1.93
C ASN A 974 -9.56 -26.17 -0.92
N ASN A 975 -8.94 -25.04 -1.24
CA ASN A 975 -7.82 -24.50 -0.44
C ASN A 975 -8.12 -23.13 0.19
N ARG A 976 -8.78 -22.20 -0.51
CA ARG A 976 -9.01 -20.82 -0.05
C ARG A 976 -10.37 -20.28 -0.56
N PRO A 977 -11.48 -20.63 0.10
CA PRO A 977 -12.82 -20.23 -0.34
C PRO A 977 -13.01 -18.72 -0.50
N ASP A 978 -12.29 -17.91 0.29
CA ASP A 978 -12.38 -16.44 0.22
C ASP A 978 -11.86 -15.87 -1.11
N TRP A 979 -11.02 -16.60 -1.83
CA TRP A 979 -10.37 -16.13 -3.07
C TRP A 979 -11.13 -16.55 -4.35
N ILE A 980 -12.24 -17.29 -4.21
CA ILE A 980 -13.06 -17.78 -5.33
C ILE A 980 -13.57 -16.64 -6.24
N ILE A 981 -13.70 -15.42 -5.72
CA ILE A 981 -14.13 -14.26 -6.51
C ILE A 981 -13.21 -13.96 -7.71
N ILE A 982 -11.90 -14.19 -7.59
CA ILE A 982 -10.91 -13.91 -8.64
C ILE A 982 -11.09 -14.82 -9.86
N PRO A 983 -11.14 -16.17 -9.74
CA PRO A 983 -11.38 -17.04 -10.88
C PRO A 983 -12.80 -16.88 -11.45
N LEU A 984 -13.82 -16.61 -10.61
CA LEU A 984 -15.17 -16.34 -11.10
C LEU A 984 -15.19 -15.07 -12.00
N ARG A 985 -14.61 -13.96 -11.55
CA ARG A 985 -14.46 -12.74 -12.37
C ARG A 985 -13.66 -13.01 -13.64
N GLY A 986 -12.60 -13.81 -13.55
CA GLY A 986 -11.82 -14.25 -14.70
C GLY A 986 -12.65 -14.99 -15.75
N ILE A 987 -13.53 -15.91 -15.33
CA ILE A 987 -14.45 -16.64 -16.21
C ILE A 987 -15.46 -15.67 -16.85
N LYS A 988 -16.06 -14.77 -16.05
CA LYS A 988 -16.98 -13.74 -16.57
C LYS A 988 -16.30 -12.90 -17.65
N HIS A 989 -15.09 -12.44 -17.38
CA HIS A 989 -14.29 -11.62 -18.30
C HIS A 989 -13.86 -12.39 -19.56
N LEU A 990 -13.54 -13.68 -19.46
CA LEU A 990 -13.20 -14.54 -20.61
C LEU A 990 -14.40 -14.88 -21.50
N LEU A 991 -15.61 -14.88 -20.94
CA LEU A 991 -16.84 -15.13 -21.67
C LEU A 991 -17.46 -13.86 -22.28
N GLU A 992 -16.90 -12.67 -21.99
CA GLU A 992 -17.38 -11.36 -22.46
C GLU A 992 -18.83 -11.06 -22.01
N ILE A 993 -19.18 -11.53 -20.81
CA ILE A 993 -20.50 -11.30 -20.23
C ILE A 993 -20.50 -9.93 -19.56
N LYS A 994 -21.37 -9.03 -20.03
CA LYS A 994 -21.58 -7.71 -19.43
C LYS A 994 -22.09 -7.84 -18.00
#